data_AF-A0A167UIP7-F1
#
_entry.id   AF-A0A167UIP7-F1
#
_cell.length_a   1.000
_cell.length_b   1.000
_cell.length_c   1.000
_cell.angle_alpha   90.00
_cell.angle_beta   90.00
_cell.angle_gamma   90.00
#
_symmetry.space_group_name_H-M   'P 1'
#
loop_
_entity.id
_entity.type
_entity.pdbx_description
1 polymer ?
#
loop_
_entity_poly.entity_id
_entity_poly.type
_entity_poly.pdbx_seq_one_letter_code
_entity_poly.pdbx_strand_id
1 'polypeptide(L)'
;MAAITVALAAFAPLVRAMQPSAEPALPAPMRPLQWGEINFLHTTDTHGWHAGHLQESQYSADWGDYVSFAEHMRQRADDNGVDLLLIDTGDRVEGNGLYDASTPKGRYTYDIFAQQPVDIICSGNHELYQADTVDREYHQTVPNFRTNYLASNLDYLDPTTGERRAMAPQRYRAFQTKNRRANVLAFGFIFNFTGNAANSVVQPVQETVREPWFQRALLEEPADLIVVIGHVGARMEELRVIYEAIRAQKPDTPIALFAGHAHVRDAVQFDDKALALASGRYFETIGWMSVSGLAADAASRSVTFQRRYIDNNLLGLYYHSSRNASTFPTDQGRNVTATIAAARADLHLDTHYGCAPKNYWLQRRPHDHPDSVFTLLRNHVLPDAIVRKDDHARVPRLILVNTGAMRFDIFRGAFTRDTTYIVSPFVSRLHYIPDVPYELVRQVLPILNNFGPILTAMVAADEARLRGVDNAARGTDWREMGVPEQYAGGSNWNDAGILGNGDGDGETIRQKPLSGSRDHRADNGGDGGDADGRPPLVAGYTTRDDLGTDGDDAIHEPLPHYRLPNCIQTEAGFPADAETNPPATVDFVFFDFIENFVLQALAYAAGNNTAYKHYTPADIETYIEGKFTDYFADWVKHNWEEQC
;
A
#
# COMPACT_ATOMS: atom_id res chain seq x y z
N MET A 1 -35.63 24.51 -54.52
CA MET A 1 -35.26 24.47 -53.10
C MET A 1 -34.58 23.14 -52.85
N ALA A 2 -33.29 23.15 -52.52
CA ALA A 2 -32.50 21.96 -52.30
C ALA A 2 -32.74 21.43 -50.88
N ALA A 3 -33.09 20.14 -50.78
CA ALA A 3 -33.17 19.43 -49.51
C ALA A 3 -31.74 19.03 -49.09
N ILE A 4 -31.28 19.58 -47.96
CA ILE A 4 -30.02 19.20 -47.33
C ILE A 4 -30.31 17.97 -46.48
N THR A 5 -29.83 16.81 -46.95
CA THR A 5 -29.77 15.58 -46.16
C THR A 5 -28.59 15.71 -45.19
N VAL A 6 -28.87 15.95 -43.91
CA VAL A 6 -27.84 15.86 -42.86
C VAL A 6 -27.56 14.39 -42.61
N ALA A 7 -26.40 13.92 -43.08
CA ALA A 7 -25.87 12.63 -42.67
C ALA A 7 -25.42 12.74 -41.20
N LEU A 8 -26.11 12.03 -40.30
CA LEU A 8 -25.55 11.70 -39.00
C LEU A 8 -24.34 10.80 -39.23
N ALA A 9 -23.14 11.38 -39.17
CA ALA A 9 -21.94 10.59 -38.97
C ALA A 9 -22.06 9.95 -37.59
N ALA A 10 -22.25 8.63 -37.55
CA ALA A 10 -22.04 7.85 -36.36
C ALA A 10 -20.58 8.06 -35.94
N PHE A 11 -20.35 8.87 -34.92
CA PHE A 11 -19.09 8.87 -34.19
C PHE A 11 -18.99 7.49 -33.55
N ALA A 12 -18.28 6.56 -34.20
CA ALA A 12 -17.75 5.41 -33.50
C ALA A 12 -16.96 5.96 -32.31
N PRO A 13 -17.22 5.52 -31.07
CA PRO A 13 -16.41 5.97 -29.95
C PRO A 13 -14.98 5.56 -30.28
N LEU A 14 -14.09 6.56 -30.45
CA LEU A 14 -12.66 6.33 -30.35
C LEU A 14 -12.47 5.67 -28.99
N VAL A 15 -12.28 4.35 -28.99
CA VAL A 15 -12.08 3.55 -27.78
C VAL A 15 -10.87 4.15 -27.06
N ARG A 16 -11.15 4.82 -25.94
CA ARG A 16 -10.17 5.61 -25.20
C ARG A 16 -9.18 4.67 -24.50
N ALA A 17 -7.91 5.08 -24.48
CA ALA A 17 -6.97 4.69 -23.42
C ALA A 17 -7.44 5.34 -22.11
N MET A 18 -7.25 4.70 -20.97
CA MET A 18 -7.85 4.97 -19.64
C MET A 18 -9.37 4.79 -19.49
N GLN A 19 -9.83 4.67 -18.24
CA GLN A 19 -11.26 4.54 -17.92
C GLN A 19 -12.08 5.77 -18.34
N PRO A 20 -13.32 5.61 -18.85
CA PRO A 20 -14.10 6.72 -19.39
C PRO A 20 -14.39 7.88 -18.43
N SER A 21 -14.46 7.59 -17.13
CA SER A 21 -14.74 8.54 -16.05
C SER A 21 -13.48 9.10 -15.38
N ALA A 22 -12.28 8.72 -15.84
CA ALA A 22 -11.04 9.21 -15.28
C ALA A 22 -10.72 10.61 -15.81
N GLU A 23 -10.28 11.49 -14.92
CA GLU A 23 -9.83 12.83 -15.28
C GLU A 23 -8.50 12.78 -16.05
N PRO A 24 -8.36 13.50 -17.17
CA PRO A 24 -7.12 13.49 -17.95
C PRO A 24 -5.99 14.22 -17.22
N ALA A 25 -4.79 13.64 -17.25
CA ALA A 25 -3.60 14.25 -16.66
C ALA A 25 -3.29 15.64 -17.21
N LEU A 26 -2.85 16.50 -16.30
CA LEU A 26 -2.25 17.80 -16.62
C LEU A 26 -0.76 17.62 -16.99
N PRO A 27 -0.24 18.35 -17.99
CA PRO A 27 1.15 18.23 -18.41
C PRO A 27 2.12 18.74 -17.33
N ALA A 28 3.19 18.00 -17.13
CA ALA A 28 4.33 18.38 -16.29
C ALA A 28 5.65 18.27 -17.09
N PRO A 29 6.69 19.05 -16.75
CA PRO A 29 8.02 18.82 -17.29
C PRO A 29 8.53 17.42 -16.92
N MET A 30 9.06 16.68 -17.90
CA MET A 30 9.48 15.28 -17.73
C MET A 30 11.01 15.11 -17.77
N ARG A 31 11.53 14.20 -16.96
CA ARG A 31 12.91 13.72 -16.96
C ARG A 31 12.98 12.38 -17.72
N PRO A 32 13.94 12.18 -18.63
CA PRO A 32 14.04 10.94 -19.39
C PRO A 32 14.47 9.76 -18.52
N LEU A 33 14.03 8.55 -18.91
CA LEU A 33 14.59 7.30 -18.40
C LEU A 33 16.02 7.12 -18.93
N GLN A 34 16.93 6.75 -18.02
CA GLN A 34 18.26 6.31 -18.39
C GLN A 34 18.23 4.81 -18.61
N TRP A 35 18.63 4.37 -19.79
CA TRP A 35 18.66 2.96 -20.16
C TRP A 35 20.03 2.34 -19.87
N GLY A 36 20.01 1.09 -19.42
CA GLY A 36 21.18 0.27 -19.20
C GLY A 36 21.13 -1.03 -20.00
N GLU A 37 22.04 -1.95 -19.68
CA GLU A 37 22.11 -3.27 -20.33
C GLU A 37 20.94 -4.17 -19.93
N ILE A 38 20.52 -4.10 -18.67
CA ILE A 38 19.30 -4.73 -18.15
C ILE A 38 18.47 -3.66 -17.45
N ASN A 39 17.18 -3.61 -17.78
CA ASN A 39 16.24 -2.61 -17.30
C ASN A 39 15.06 -3.30 -16.62
N PHE A 40 14.38 -2.56 -15.75
CA PHE A 40 13.29 -3.07 -14.95
C PHE A 40 12.13 -2.08 -14.91
N LEU A 41 10.91 -2.59 -15.14
CA LEU A 41 9.68 -1.92 -14.72
C LEU A 41 9.18 -2.63 -13.47
N HIS A 42 8.82 -1.86 -12.44
CA HIS A 42 8.46 -2.40 -11.13
C HIS A 42 7.14 -1.81 -10.62
N THR A 43 6.21 -2.69 -10.25
CA THR A 43 4.97 -2.35 -9.54
C THR A 43 4.97 -3.00 -8.15
N THR A 44 4.29 -2.37 -7.20
CA THR A 44 4.11 -2.88 -5.85
C THR A 44 2.87 -2.24 -5.25
N ASP A 45 2.25 -2.90 -4.26
CA ASP A 45 1.20 -2.30 -3.43
C ASP A 45 0.06 -1.72 -4.30
N THR A 46 -0.33 -2.45 -5.37
CA THR A 46 -1.35 -1.97 -6.33
C THR A 46 -2.75 -1.97 -5.73
N HIS A 47 -3.03 -2.83 -4.74
CA HIS A 47 -4.28 -2.88 -3.96
C HIS A 47 -5.57 -2.78 -4.78
N GLY A 48 -5.59 -3.40 -5.97
CA GLY A 48 -6.76 -3.44 -6.83
C GLY A 48 -7.01 -2.20 -7.67
N TRP A 49 -6.15 -1.18 -7.64
CA TRP A 49 -6.26 0.08 -8.40
C TRP A 49 -6.01 -0.05 -9.91
N HIS A 50 -6.35 -1.20 -10.49
CA HIS A 50 -6.17 -1.51 -11.91
C HIS A 50 -7.02 -0.65 -12.84
N ALA A 51 -8.01 0.07 -12.31
CA ALA A 51 -8.80 1.05 -13.06
C ALA A 51 -8.12 2.43 -13.20
N GLY A 52 -6.95 2.62 -12.58
CA GLY A 52 -6.36 3.93 -12.39
C GLY A 52 -7.17 4.79 -11.41
N HIS A 53 -6.66 5.97 -11.11
CA HIS A 53 -7.35 6.93 -10.27
C HIS A 53 -8.35 7.74 -11.09
N LEU A 54 -9.63 7.69 -10.71
CA LEU A 54 -10.66 8.41 -11.45
C LEU A 54 -10.68 9.90 -11.14
N GLN A 55 -10.30 10.28 -9.91
CA GLN A 55 -10.36 11.66 -9.40
C GLN A 55 -8.98 12.31 -9.27
N GLU A 56 -7.88 11.53 -9.31
CA GLU A 56 -6.51 12.05 -9.31
C GLU A 56 -5.89 11.90 -10.70
N SER A 57 -6.04 12.95 -11.50
CA SER A 57 -5.65 12.95 -12.92
C SER A 57 -4.21 12.52 -13.22
N GLN A 58 -3.26 12.76 -12.29
CA GLN A 58 -1.86 12.36 -12.49
C GLN A 58 -1.61 10.85 -12.39
N TYR A 59 -2.61 10.08 -11.95
CA TYR A 59 -2.53 8.63 -11.76
C TYR A 59 -3.66 7.90 -12.51
N SER A 60 -4.16 8.51 -13.58
CA SER A 60 -5.40 8.11 -14.25
C SER A 60 -5.28 6.92 -15.21
N ALA A 61 -4.07 6.46 -15.52
CA ALA A 61 -3.87 5.36 -16.45
C ALA A 61 -4.29 4.02 -15.83
N ASP A 62 -4.99 3.18 -16.59
CA ASP A 62 -5.46 1.88 -16.13
C ASP A 62 -4.49 0.74 -16.49
N TRP A 63 -4.78 -0.49 -16.04
CA TRP A 63 -3.91 -1.63 -16.27
C TRP A 63 -3.74 -1.97 -17.76
N GLY A 64 -4.72 -1.64 -18.60
CA GLY A 64 -4.63 -1.79 -20.05
C GLY A 64 -3.66 -0.78 -20.69
N ASP A 65 -3.59 0.42 -20.13
CA ASP A 65 -2.58 1.41 -20.51
C ASP A 65 -1.17 0.95 -20.14
N TYR A 66 -0.99 0.32 -18.96
CA TYR A 66 0.30 -0.26 -18.57
C TYR A 66 0.68 -1.49 -19.41
N VAL A 67 -0.28 -2.31 -19.82
CA VAL A 67 -0.05 -3.38 -20.82
C VAL A 67 0.47 -2.80 -22.13
N SER A 68 -0.17 -1.74 -22.64
CA SER A 68 0.30 -1.04 -23.85
C SER A 68 1.70 -0.45 -23.65
N PHE A 69 1.95 0.19 -22.50
CA PHE A 69 3.23 0.79 -22.18
C PHE A 69 4.36 -0.24 -22.16
N ALA A 70 4.17 -1.33 -21.40
CA ALA A 70 5.14 -2.40 -21.29
C ALA A 70 5.46 -3.05 -22.65
N GLU A 71 4.45 -3.21 -23.51
CA GLU A 71 4.64 -3.72 -24.88
C GLU A 71 5.59 -2.83 -25.68
N HIS A 72 5.36 -1.51 -25.69
CA HIS A 72 6.25 -0.56 -26.38
C HIS A 72 7.66 -0.52 -25.78
N MET A 73 7.76 -0.57 -24.45
CA MET A 73 9.03 -0.54 -23.74
C MET A 73 9.85 -1.80 -24.01
N ARG A 74 9.21 -2.98 -24.06
CA ARG A 74 9.86 -4.24 -24.46
C ARG A 74 10.31 -4.21 -25.92
N GLN A 75 9.48 -3.72 -26.83
CA GLN A 75 9.87 -3.57 -28.23
C GLN A 75 11.11 -2.66 -28.35
N ARG A 76 11.13 -1.54 -27.62
CA ARG A 76 12.29 -0.65 -27.59
C ARG A 76 13.54 -1.31 -26.99
N ALA A 77 13.38 -2.16 -25.98
CA ALA A 77 14.49 -2.93 -25.40
C ALA A 77 15.07 -3.90 -26.45
N ASP A 78 14.20 -4.63 -27.14
CA ASP A 78 14.58 -5.55 -28.23
C ASP A 78 15.30 -4.82 -29.38
N ASP A 79 14.75 -3.70 -29.84
CA ASP A 79 15.34 -2.89 -30.92
C ASP A 79 16.74 -2.37 -30.56
N ASN A 80 16.98 -2.08 -29.27
CA ASN A 80 18.26 -1.61 -28.76
C ASN A 80 19.20 -2.74 -28.32
N GLY A 81 18.78 -4.01 -28.39
CA GLY A 81 19.59 -5.15 -27.96
C GLY A 81 19.88 -5.18 -26.45
N VAL A 82 19.01 -4.59 -25.63
CA VAL A 82 19.08 -4.58 -24.16
C VAL A 82 17.90 -5.37 -23.58
N ASP A 83 17.97 -5.75 -22.31
CA ASP A 83 16.87 -6.49 -21.68
C ASP A 83 15.94 -5.56 -20.88
N LEU A 84 14.67 -5.95 -20.80
CA LEU A 84 13.67 -5.35 -19.92
C LEU A 84 12.91 -6.46 -19.20
N LEU A 85 12.92 -6.44 -17.86
CA LEU A 85 12.19 -7.36 -16.99
C LEU A 85 11.09 -6.60 -16.24
N LEU A 86 9.91 -7.19 -16.14
CA LEU A 86 8.79 -6.66 -15.35
C LEU A 86 8.73 -7.36 -14.00
N ILE A 87 8.63 -6.58 -12.93
CA ILE A 87 8.67 -7.03 -11.55
C ILE A 87 7.40 -6.59 -10.83
N ASP A 88 6.81 -7.45 -10.01
CA ASP A 88 5.73 -7.08 -9.10
C ASP A 88 5.92 -7.69 -7.70
N THR A 89 5.87 -6.86 -6.65
CA THR A 89 6.21 -7.25 -5.28
C THR A 89 5.02 -7.37 -4.32
N GLY A 90 3.83 -7.71 -4.81
CA GLY A 90 2.71 -8.11 -3.93
C GLY A 90 1.78 -6.98 -3.51
N ASP A 91 0.80 -7.33 -2.69
CA ASP A 91 -0.30 -6.46 -2.24
C ASP A 91 -1.13 -5.93 -3.41
N ARG A 92 -1.81 -6.85 -4.09
CA ARG A 92 -2.68 -6.60 -5.25
C ARG A 92 -4.14 -6.50 -4.87
N VAL A 93 -4.46 -6.79 -3.62
CA VAL A 93 -5.82 -6.95 -3.10
C VAL A 93 -6.08 -5.98 -1.94
N GLU A 94 -7.35 -5.84 -1.54
CA GLU A 94 -7.82 -5.01 -0.42
C GLU A 94 -7.43 -3.52 -0.49
N GLY A 95 -8.30 -2.71 -1.10
CA GLY A 95 -8.10 -1.26 -1.23
C GLY A 95 -8.84 -0.62 -2.40
N ASN A 96 -9.65 -1.39 -3.14
CA ASN A 96 -10.38 -0.88 -4.30
C ASN A 96 -11.60 -1.76 -4.62
N GLY A 97 -12.71 -1.14 -5.03
CA GLY A 97 -13.96 -1.86 -5.29
C GLY A 97 -13.84 -2.93 -6.38
N LEU A 98 -12.89 -2.79 -7.31
CA LEU A 98 -12.67 -3.78 -8.37
C LEU A 98 -12.29 -5.17 -7.81
N TYR A 99 -11.57 -5.21 -6.69
CA TYR A 99 -11.31 -6.43 -5.93
C TYR A 99 -12.42 -6.69 -4.89
N ASP A 100 -12.69 -5.69 -4.05
CA ASP A 100 -13.41 -5.85 -2.77
C ASP A 100 -14.95 -5.96 -2.90
N ALA A 101 -15.54 -5.48 -3.99
CA ALA A 101 -16.99 -5.40 -4.14
C ALA A 101 -17.64 -6.72 -4.58
N SER A 102 -16.84 -7.71 -4.98
CA SER A 102 -17.32 -9.02 -5.44
C SER A 102 -17.44 -10.03 -4.29
N THR A 103 -18.30 -11.02 -4.46
CA THR A 103 -18.38 -12.19 -3.56
C THR A 103 -18.42 -13.46 -4.41
N PRO A 104 -17.41 -14.35 -4.33
CA PRO A 104 -16.16 -14.15 -3.59
C PRO A 104 -15.34 -12.97 -4.14
N LYS A 105 -14.40 -12.45 -3.34
CA LYS A 105 -13.58 -11.30 -3.69
C LYS A 105 -12.69 -11.59 -4.91
N GLY A 106 -12.31 -10.54 -5.63
CA GLY A 106 -11.41 -10.60 -6.77
C GLY A 106 -11.96 -11.27 -8.03
N ARG A 107 -13.28 -11.37 -8.21
CA ARG A 107 -13.93 -12.07 -9.35
C ARG A 107 -13.32 -11.72 -10.72
N TYR A 108 -12.88 -10.48 -10.93
CA TYR A 108 -12.31 -10.00 -12.19
C TYR A 108 -10.81 -9.69 -12.12
N THR A 109 -10.28 -9.42 -10.92
CA THR A 109 -8.94 -8.83 -10.78
C THR A 109 -7.81 -9.79 -11.11
N TYR A 110 -7.97 -11.09 -10.80
CA TYR A 110 -6.94 -12.09 -11.12
C TYR A 110 -6.73 -12.22 -12.64
N ASP A 111 -7.83 -12.20 -13.41
CA ASP A 111 -7.80 -12.26 -14.87
C ASP A 111 -7.30 -10.96 -15.50
N ILE A 112 -7.71 -9.80 -14.96
CA ILE A 112 -7.22 -8.47 -15.40
C ILE A 112 -5.71 -8.36 -15.17
N PHE A 113 -5.25 -8.71 -13.97
CA PHE A 113 -3.83 -8.62 -13.61
C PHE A 113 -2.98 -9.53 -14.50
N ALA A 114 -3.43 -10.77 -14.76
CA ALA A 114 -2.76 -11.74 -15.62
C ALA A 114 -2.54 -11.30 -17.08
N GLN A 115 -3.21 -10.23 -17.53
CA GLN A 115 -2.99 -9.66 -18.86
C GLN A 115 -1.62 -8.98 -19.00
N GLN A 116 -0.96 -8.63 -17.89
CA GLN A 116 0.42 -8.14 -17.91
C GLN A 116 1.38 -9.32 -17.68
N PRO A 117 2.20 -9.71 -18.67
CA PRO A 117 3.21 -10.75 -18.52
C PRO A 117 4.39 -10.29 -17.63
N VAL A 118 4.20 -10.29 -16.30
CA VAL A 118 5.25 -10.01 -15.30
C VAL A 118 6.29 -11.13 -15.28
N ASP A 119 7.58 -10.79 -15.27
CA ASP A 119 8.70 -11.74 -15.40
C ASP A 119 9.15 -12.35 -14.07
N ILE A 120 9.03 -11.61 -12.96
CA ILE A 120 9.32 -12.08 -11.60
C ILE A 120 8.29 -11.48 -10.63
N ILE A 121 7.60 -12.32 -9.87
CA ILE A 121 6.46 -11.92 -9.01
C ILE A 121 6.43 -12.68 -7.67
N CYS A 122 6.02 -12.02 -6.58
CA CYS A 122 5.86 -12.64 -5.24
C CYS A 122 4.60 -12.15 -4.50
N SER A 123 4.18 -12.82 -3.41
CA SER A 123 3.03 -12.37 -2.60
C SER A 123 3.35 -11.15 -1.73
N GLY A 124 2.33 -10.39 -1.35
CA GLY A 124 2.35 -9.48 -0.21
C GLY A 124 1.54 -10.01 0.98
N ASN A 125 1.44 -9.24 2.07
CA ASN A 125 0.71 -9.69 3.27
C ASN A 125 -0.81 -9.61 3.09
N HIS A 126 -1.32 -8.75 2.22
CA HIS A 126 -2.77 -8.67 1.97
C HIS A 126 -3.32 -9.89 1.23
N GLU A 127 -2.48 -10.62 0.49
CA GLU A 127 -2.84 -11.94 -0.02
C GLU A 127 -2.99 -13.00 1.08
N LEU A 128 -2.53 -12.72 2.30
CA LEU A 128 -2.33 -13.70 3.36
C LEU A 128 -3.23 -13.53 4.59
N TYR A 129 -3.90 -12.39 4.79
CA TYR A 129 -4.78 -12.21 5.96
C TYR A 129 -5.99 -13.16 5.98
N GLN A 130 -6.55 -13.48 4.81
CA GLN A 130 -7.80 -14.23 4.68
C GLN A 130 -7.58 -15.58 3.98
N ALA A 131 -8.15 -16.65 4.54
CA ALA A 131 -7.97 -17.99 3.99
C ALA A 131 -8.43 -18.13 2.53
N ASP A 132 -9.58 -17.55 2.17
CA ASP A 132 -10.05 -17.55 0.77
C ASP A 132 -9.10 -16.80 -0.17
N THR A 133 -8.45 -15.73 0.30
CA THR A 133 -7.47 -14.98 -0.50
C THR A 133 -6.20 -15.81 -0.70
N VAL A 134 -5.71 -16.49 0.35
CA VAL A 134 -4.58 -17.42 0.26
C VAL A 134 -4.86 -18.54 -0.74
N ASP A 135 -6.05 -19.15 -0.67
CA ASP A 135 -6.46 -20.22 -1.59
C ASP A 135 -6.51 -19.71 -3.03
N ARG A 136 -7.04 -18.50 -3.26
CA ARG A 136 -7.09 -17.89 -4.60
C ARG A 136 -5.71 -17.53 -5.12
N GLU A 137 -4.82 -17.03 -4.27
CA GLU A 137 -3.44 -16.75 -4.68
C GLU A 137 -2.75 -18.04 -5.15
N TYR A 138 -2.88 -19.12 -4.38
CA TYR A 138 -2.32 -20.43 -4.72
C TYR A 138 -2.98 -21.09 -5.95
N HIS A 139 -4.30 -20.95 -6.12
CA HIS A 139 -5.06 -21.64 -7.17
C HIS A 139 -5.31 -20.80 -8.44
N GLN A 140 -5.05 -19.49 -8.43
CA GLN A 140 -5.25 -18.61 -9.59
C GLN A 140 -3.99 -17.84 -9.96
N THR A 141 -3.48 -16.97 -9.08
CA THR A 141 -2.32 -16.11 -9.40
C THR A 141 -1.05 -16.94 -9.62
N VAL A 142 -0.72 -17.86 -8.71
CA VAL A 142 0.47 -18.71 -8.84
C VAL A 142 0.43 -19.52 -10.16
N PRO A 143 -0.69 -20.17 -10.55
CA PRO A 143 -0.82 -20.80 -11.87
C PRO A 143 -0.70 -19.84 -13.05
N ASN A 144 -1.28 -18.64 -12.99
CA ASN A 144 -1.17 -17.62 -14.05
C ASN A 144 0.29 -17.21 -14.29
N PHE A 145 1.13 -17.27 -13.25
CA PHE A 145 2.56 -16.94 -13.30
C PHE A 145 3.44 -18.14 -12.92
N ARG A 146 3.05 -19.38 -13.25
CA ARG A 146 3.67 -20.61 -12.72
C ARG A 146 5.20 -20.66 -12.84
N THR A 147 5.77 -20.08 -13.89
CA THR A 147 7.22 -20.02 -14.13
C THR A 147 7.90 -18.81 -13.51
N ASN A 148 7.14 -17.76 -13.21
CA ASN A 148 7.63 -16.43 -12.84
C ASN A 148 7.39 -16.11 -11.35
N TYR A 149 6.51 -16.86 -10.69
CA TYR A 149 6.17 -16.68 -9.29
C TYR A 149 7.22 -17.30 -8.36
N LEU A 150 7.74 -16.50 -7.42
CA LEU A 150 8.74 -16.90 -6.43
C LEU A 150 8.18 -16.80 -5.01
N ALA A 151 8.43 -17.84 -4.22
CA ALA A 151 8.06 -17.89 -2.81
C ALA A 151 9.19 -18.53 -1.98
N SER A 152 10.23 -17.75 -1.71
CA SER A 152 11.43 -18.21 -1.00
C SER A 152 11.15 -18.58 0.46
N ASN A 153 10.27 -17.86 1.16
CA ASN A 153 9.96 -18.08 2.58
C ASN A 153 8.47 -18.25 2.88
N LEU A 154 7.65 -18.63 1.88
CA LEU A 154 6.21 -18.75 2.02
C LEU A 154 5.71 -20.12 1.57
N ASP A 155 4.91 -20.75 2.43
CA ASP A 155 4.26 -22.04 2.19
C ASP A 155 2.75 -21.94 2.21
N TYR A 156 2.12 -22.81 1.44
CA TYR A 156 0.69 -23.09 1.45
C TYR A 156 0.42 -24.37 2.24
N LEU A 157 -0.60 -24.34 3.09
CA LEU A 157 -1.11 -25.48 3.83
C LEU A 157 -2.49 -25.82 3.29
N ASP A 158 -2.59 -26.93 2.55
CA ASP A 158 -3.86 -27.38 1.98
C ASP A 158 -4.87 -27.66 3.11
N PRO A 159 -5.99 -26.92 3.19
CA PRO A 159 -6.93 -27.05 4.30
C PRO A 159 -7.69 -28.38 4.29
N THR A 160 -7.72 -29.09 3.16
CA THR A 160 -8.39 -30.39 3.02
C THR A 160 -7.47 -31.54 3.43
N THR A 161 -6.19 -31.48 3.04
CA THR A 161 -5.23 -32.58 3.26
C THR A 161 -4.29 -32.36 4.44
N GLY A 162 -4.14 -31.11 4.90
CA GLY A 162 -3.13 -30.71 5.89
C GLY A 162 -1.70 -30.75 5.36
N GLU A 163 -1.52 -30.89 4.04
CA GLU A 163 -0.20 -30.98 3.43
C GLU A 163 0.43 -29.60 3.27
N ARG A 164 1.61 -29.42 3.85
CA ARG A 164 2.42 -28.21 3.70
C ARG A 164 3.28 -28.29 2.44
N ARG A 165 3.19 -27.29 1.58
CA ARG A 165 3.96 -27.18 0.34
C ARG A 165 4.46 -25.76 0.14
N ALA A 166 5.50 -25.58 -0.66
CA ALA A 166 5.88 -24.24 -1.11
C ALA A 166 4.70 -23.57 -1.82
N MET A 167 4.47 -22.28 -1.54
CA MET A 167 3.39 -21.50 -2.18
C MET A 167 3.54 -21.47 -3.70
N ALA A 168 4.78 -21.37 -4.17
CA ALA A 168 5.12 -21.44 -5.59
C ALA A 168 5.93 -22.70 -5.91
N PRO A 169 5.93 -23.17 -7.18
CA PRO A 169 6.74 -24.32 -7.59
C PRO A 169 8.25 -24.13 -7.38
N GLN A 170 8.71 -22.89 -7.25
CA GLN A 170 10.11 -22.52 -7.18
C GLN A 170 10.36 -21.60 -5.97
N ARG A 171 11.40 -21.93 -5.18
CA ARG A 171 11.92 -21.06 -4.11
C ARG A 171 12.83 -19.94 -4.65
N TYR A 172 13.45 -20.20 -5.79
CA TYR A 172 14.32 -19.29 -6.54
C TYR A 172 14.27 -19.68 -8.01
N ARG A 173 14.74 -18.80 -8.89
CA ARG A 173 14.85 -19.08 -10.33
C ARG A 173 16.17 -18.59 -10.89
N ALA A 174 16.87 -19.46 -11.61
CA ALA A 174 18.01 -19.10 -12.44
C ALA A 174 17.59 -19.11 -13.92
N PHE A 175 17.90 -18.06 -14.67
CA PHE A 175 17.55 -17.96 -16.09
C PHE A 175 18.48 -17.02 -16.84
N GLN A 176 18.49 -17.11 -18.16
CA GLN A 176 19.19 -16.16 -19.02
C GLN A 176 18.22 -15.13 -19.60
N THR A 177 18.62 -13.87 -19.59
CA THR A 177 17.87 -12.81 -20.25
C THR A 177 17.83 -13.02 -21.77
N LYS A 178 16.87 -12.39 -22.45
CA LYS A 178 16.58 -12.64 -23.86
C LYS A 178 17.70 -12.11 -24.77
N ASN A 179 18.09 -10.85 -24.59
CA ASN A 179 18.93 -10.09 -25.50
C ASN A 179 20.40 -10.14 -25.10
N ARG A 180 20.72 -9.88 -23.83
CA ARG A 180 22.10 -9.89 -23.31
C ARG A 180 22.60 -11.28 -22.93
N ARG A 181 21.71 -12.27 -22.79
CA ARG A 181 22.02 -13.63 -22.29
C ARG A 181 22.69 -13.62 -20.92
N ALA A 182 22.42 -12.59 -20.12
CA ALA A 182 22.97 -12.47 -18.78
C ALA A 182 22.33 -13.51 -17.86
N ASN A 183 23.12 -14.17 -17.03
CA ASN A 183 22.61 -15.12 -16.06
C ASN A 183 22.03 -14.36 -14.86
N VAL A 184 20.72 -14.50 -14.63
CA VAL A 184 19.99 -13.90 -13.53
C VAL A 184 19.63 -14.98 -12.52
N LEU A 185 20.00 -14.77 -11.26
CA LEU A 185 19.54 -15.58 -10.12
C LEU A 185 18.55 -14.75 -9.31
N ALA A 186 17.30 -15.21 -9.22
CA ALA A 186 16.20 -14.48 -8.61
C ALA A 186 15.62 -15.17 -7.36
N PHE A 187 15.33 -14.39 -6.32
CA PHE A 187 14.65 -14.82 -5.08
C PHE A 187 13.43 -13.93 -4.79
N GLY A 188 12.45 -14.43 -4.03
CA GLY A 188 11.19 -13.75 -3.72
C GLY A 188 10.78 -13.91 -2.25
N PHE A 189 10.84 -12.84 -1.46
CA PHE A 189 10.58 -12.89 -0.01
C PHE A 189 9.36 -12.06 0.41
N ILE A 190 8.69 -12.50 1.48
CA ILE A 190 7.81 -11.63 2.29
C ILE A 190 8.54 -11.30 3.59
N PHE A 191 8.24 -10.15 4.21
CA PHE A 191 8.77 -9.79 5.53
C PHE A 191 8.36 -10.83 6.59
N ASN A 192 8.81 -10.67 7.84
CA ASN A 192 8.46 -11.58 8.93
C ASN A 192 6.99 -11.39 9.40
N PHE A 193 6.06 -11.52 8.47
CA PHE A 193 4.64 -11.34 8.68
C PHE A 193 4.07 -12.46 9.53
N THR A 194 3.29 -12.10 10.55
CA THR A 194 2.70 -13.03 11.53
C THR A 194 1.18 -13.03 11.55
N GLY A 195 0.53 -12.12 10.82
CA GLY A 195 -0.92 -11.99 10.75
C GLY A 195 -1.60 -12.87 9.70
N ASN A 196 -0.90 -13.87 9.15
CA ASN A 196 -1.41 -14.68 8.06
C ASN A 196 -2.45 -15.73 8.50
N ALA A 197 -3.37 -16.08 7.60
CA ALA A 197 -4.36 -17.12 7.81
C ALA A 197 -3.69 -18.51 7.98
N ALA A 198 -4.42 -19.43 8.60
CA ALA A 198 -3.92 -20.75 8.98
C ALA A 198 -3.51 -21.65 7.80
N ASN A 199 -4.00 -21.36 6.59
CA ASN A 199 -3.65 -22.08 5.35
C ASN A 199 -2.38 -21.52 4.66
N SER A 200 -1.62 -20.65 5.32
CA SER A 200 -0.27 -20.26 4.90
C SER A 200 0.73 -20.34 6.05
N VAL A 201 2.02 -20.45 5.72
CA VAL A 201 3.12 -20.40 6.71
C VAL A 201 4.23 -19.50 6.17
N VAL A 202 4.51 -18.40 6.88
CA VAL A 202 5.66 -17.54 6.63
C VAL A 202 6.83 -18.00 7.49
N GLN A 203 7.95 -18.32 6.85
CA GLN A 203 9.19 -18.61 7.56
C GLN A 203 10.00 -17.31 7.74
N PRO A 204 10.56 -17.04 8.93
CA PRO A 204 11.38 -15.85 9.13
C PRO A 204 12.55 -15.80 8.14
N VAL A 205 12.84 -14.59 7.65
CA VAL A 205 13.91 -14.35 6.66
C VAL A 205 15.27 -14.79 7.20
N GLN A 206 15.55 -14.52 8.48
CA GLN A 206 16.78 -14.89 9.18
C GLN A 206 17.01 -16.41 9.21
N GLU A 207 15.94 -17.20 9.19
CA GLU A 207 16.00 -18.65 9.13
C GLU A 207 16.12 -19.13 7.67
N THR A 208 15.32 -18.56 6.77
CA THR A 208 15.27 -18.94 5.36
C THR A 208 16.63 -18.79 4.68
N VAL A 209 17.33 -17.68 4.91
CA VAL A 209 18.66 -17.46 4.30
C VAL A 209 19.72 -18.45 4.77
N ARG A 210 19.48 -19.19 5.86
CA ARG A 210 20.39 -20.22 6.37
C ARG A 210 20.10 -21.60 5.79
N GLU A 211 19.03 -21.76 5.03
CA GLU A 211 18.64 -23.06 4.51
C GLU A 211 19.61 -23.61 3.44
N PRO A 212 19.80 -24.94 3.39
CA PRO A 212 20.72 -25.55 2.42
C PRO A 212 20.36 -25.28 0.96
N TRP A 213 19.09 -25.08 0.61
CA TRP A 213 18.70 -24.79 -0.77
C TRP A 213 19.12 -23.38 -1.19
N PHE A 214 19.00 -22.39 -0.29
CA PHE A 214 19.37 -21.00 -0.57
C PHE A 214 20.89 -20.89 -0.74
N GLN A 215 21.64 -21.51 0.17
CA GLN A 215 23.09 -21.56 0.12
C GLN A 215 23.61 -22.27 -1.14
N ARG A 216 22.98 -23.39 -1.54
CA ARG A 216 23.34 -24.09 -2.78
C ARG A 216 23.00 -23.28 -4.02
N ALA A 217 21.85 -22.60 -4.07
CA ALA A 217 21.50 -21.74 -5.20
C ALA A 217 22.56 -20.65 -5.43
N LEU A 218 23.03 -20.01 -4.35
CA LEU A 218 24.14 -19.06 -4.45
C LEU A 218 25.45 -19.74 -4.88
N LEU A 219 25.78 -20.91 -4.34
CA LEU A 219 27.05 -21.58 -4.68
C LEU A 219 27.12 -22.09 -6.13
N GLU A 220 26.03 -22.71 -6.59
CA GLU A 220 26.02 -23.54 -7.80
C GLU A 220 25.55 -22.79 -9.05
N GLU A 221 24.67 -21.79 -8.91
CA GLU A 221 24.13 -21.06 -10.07
C GLU A 221 25.08 -19.95 -10.55
N PRO A 222 25.34 -19.84 -11.87
CA PRO A 222 26.01 -18.68 -12.43
C PRO A 222 25.10 -17.45 -12.31
N ALA A 223 25.65 -16.33 -11.88
CA ALA A 223 24.90 -15.08 -11.73
C ALA A 223 25.77 -13.88 -12.15
N ASP A 224 25.39 -13.26 -13.26
CA ASP A 224 25.88 -11.96 -13.70
C ASP A 224 25.13 -10.83 -12.98
N LEU A 225 23.88 -11.09 -12.58
CA LEU A 225 23.04 -10.23 -11.76
C LEU A 225 22.20 -11.09 -10.81
N ILE A 226 22.12 -10.70 -9.54
CA ILE A 226 21.17 -11.26 -8.60
C ILE A 226 19.99 -10.30 -8.48
N VAL A 227 18.78 -10.84 -8.58
CA VAL A 227 17.54 -10.08 -8.39
C VAL A 227 16.84 -10.56 -7.13
N VAL A 228 16.60 -9.67 -6.19
CA VAL A 228 15.81 -9.98 -4.99
C VAL A 228 14.53 -9.19 -5.07
N ILE A 229 13.41 -9.86 -5.20
CA ILE A 229 12.10 -9.23 -5.06
C ILE A 229 11.57 -9.54 -3.66
N GLY A 230 10.88 -8.60 -3.05
CA GLY A 230 10.15 -8.93 -1.85
C GLY A 230 9.13 -7.90 -1.44
N HIS A 231 8.04 -8.40 -0.87
CA HIS A 231 7.09 -7.56 -0.15
C HIS A 231 7.68 -7.25 1.23
N VAL A 232 8.71 -6.42 1.20
CA VAL A 232 9.54 -6.00 2.32
C VAL A 232 9.89 -4.54 2.06
N GLY A 233 9.74 -3.66 3.05
CA GLY A 233 10.16 -2.26 2.93
C GLY A 233 11.65 -2.12 2.63
N ALA A 234 12.02 -1.16 1.77
CA ALA A 234 13.41 -0.98 1.32
C ALA A 234 14.40 -0.73 2.48
N ARG A 235 13.90 -0.21 3.60
CA ARG A 235 14.65 0.11 4.82
C ARG A 235 14.33 -0.82 6.01
N MET A 236 13.57 -1.89 5.78
CA MET A 236 13.28 -2.90 6.80
C MET A 236 14.49 -3.83 7.01
N GLU A 237 14.58 -4.38 8.22
CA GLU A 237 15.69 -5.22 8.64
C GLU A 237 15.83 -6.49 7.79
N GLU A 238 14.71 -7.07 7.41
CA GLU A 238 14.63 -8.30 6.62
C GLU A 238 15.32 -8.15 5.27
N LEU A 239 15.16 -7.00 4.59
CA LEU A 239 15.82 -6.78 3.30
C LEU A 239 17.35 -6.67 3.47
N ARG A 240 17.80 -6.04 4.57
CA ARG A 240 19.22 -5.99 4.94
C ARG A 240 19.79 -7.37 5.22
N VAL A 241 19.08 -8.22 5.97
CA VAL A 241 19.50 -9.61 6.25
C VAL A 241 19.65 -10.42 4.95
N ILE A 242 18.73 -10.28 4.00
CA ILE A 242 18.81 -10.96 2.70
C ILE A 242 20.03 -10.49 1.92
N TYR A 243 20.21 -9.17 1.81
CA TYR A 243 21.38 -8.57 1.14
C TYR A 243 22.70 -9.07 1.76
N GLU A 244 22.84 -9.03 3.08
CA GLU A 244 24.06 -9.47 3.78
C GLU A 244 24.36 -10.95 3.56
N ALA A 245 23.34 -11.81 3.57
CA ALA A 245 23.49 -13.23 3.31
C ALA A 245 23.96 -13.52 1.88
N ILE A 246 23.44 -12.79 0.88
CA ILE A 246 23.88 -12.91 -0.52
C ILE A 246 25.29 -12.38 -0.69
N ARG A 247 25.57 -11.17 -0.19
CA ARG A 247 26.86 -10.51 -0.34
C ARG A 247 28.00 -11.30 0.31
N ALA A 248 27.74 -12.01 1.41
CA ALA A 248 28.70 -12.91 2.06
C ALA A 248 29.18 -14.06 1.15
N GLN A 249 28.32 -14.54 0.23
CA GLN A 249 28.66 -15.63 -0.71
C GLN A 249 29.05 -15.12 -2.10
N LYS A 250 28.57 -13.93 -2.49
CA LYS A 250 28.78 -13.30 -3.80
C LYS A 250 29.29 -11.86 -3.62
N PRO A 251 30.57 -11.68 -3.21
CA PRO A 251 31.11 -10.38 -2.84
C PRO A 251 31.09 -9.36 -4.00
N ASP A 252 31.20 -9.82 -5.25
CA ASP A 252 31.34 -8.95 -6.42
C ASP A 252 30.15 -8.96 -7.38
N THR A 253 29.14 -9.80 -7.15
CA THR A 253 27.99 -9.91 -8.07
C THR A 253 27.02 -8.75 -7.84
N PRO A 254 26.62 -7.99 -8.86
CA PRO A 254 25.60 -6.96 -8.72
C PRO A 254 24.28 -7.50 -8.16
N ILE A 255 23.59 -6.71 -7.33
CA ILE A 255 22.31 -7.08 -6.71
C ILE A 255 21.28 -5.96 -6.98
N ALA A 256 20.23 -6.28 -7.75
CA ALA A 256 19.07 -5.41 -7.89
C ALA A 256 17.97 -5.90 -6.94
N LEU A 257 17.58 -5.07 -5.97
CA LEU A 257 16.52 -5.38 -5.03
C LEU A 257 15.24 -4.59 -5.36
N PHE A 258 14.09 -5.22 -5.25
CA PHE A 258 12.77 -4.61 -5.46
C PHE A 258 11.92 -4.83 -4.21
N ALA A 259 11.51 -3.73 -3.60
CA ALA A 259 10.86 -3.64 -2.30
C ALA A 259 9.39 -3.17 -2.43
N GLY A 260 8.61 -3.38 -1.38
CA GLY A 260 7.19 -3.01 -1.31
C GLY A 260 6.76 -2.67 0.11
N HIS A 261 5.49 -2.89 0.45
CA HIS A 261 4.89 -2.84 1.79
C HIS A 261 4.77 -1.43 2.40
N ALA A 262 5.85 -0.65 2.34
CA ALA A 262 5.94 0.66 2.98
C ALA A 262 5.28 1.79 2.18
N HIS A 263 4.65 1.50 1.05
CA HIS A 263 3.81 2.45 0.29
C HIS A 263 4.51 3.72 -0.24
N VAL A 264 5.85 3.74 -0.31
CA VAL A 264 6.62 4.94 -0.69
C VAL A 264 7.46 4.71 -1.94
N ARG A 265 7.77 5.80 -2.64
CA ARG A 265 8.89 5.88 -3.58
C ARG A 265 10.19 5.95 -2.76
N ASP A 266 11.09 5.00 -2.93
CA ASP A 266 12.39 5.03 -2.24
C ASP A 266 13.45 4.25 -3.02
N ALA A 267 14.70 4.64 -2.85
CA ALA A 267 15.87 3.93 -3.34
C ALA A 267 16.93 3.88 -2.25
N VAL A 268 17.39 2.67 -1.94
CA VAL A 268 18.34 2.43 -0.84
C VAL A 268 19.61 1.82 -1.41
N GLN A 269 20.72 2.53 -1.23
CA GLN A 269 22.02 2.05 -1.69
C GLN A 269 22.68 1.23 -0.58
N PHE A 270 22.79 -0.08 -0.79
CA PHE A 270 23.41 -1.00 0.18
C PHE A 270 24.94 -1.02 0.05
N ASP A 271 25.44 -0.99 -1.19
CA ASP A 271 26.85 -0.80 -1.54
C ASP A 271 26.99 -0.20 -2.97
N ASP A 272 28.20 -0.18 -3.52
CA ASP A 272 28.47 0.33 -4.88
C ASP A 272 27.95 -0.59 -6.01
N LYS A 273 27.48 -1.80 -5.67
CA LYS A 273 27.00 -2.85 -6.58
C LYS A 273 25.61 -3.37 -6.19
N ALA A 274 24.90 -2.73 -5.27
CA ALA A 274 23.60 -3.15 -4.77
C ALA A 274 22.68 -1.96 -4.49
N LEU A 275 21.53 -1.95 -5.17
CA LEU A 275 20.50 -0.93 -5.03
C LEU A 275 19.14 -1.59 -4.83
N ALA A 276 18.37 -1.11 -3.85
CA ALA A 276 16.95 -1.42 -3.73
C ALA A 276 16.08 -0.29 -4.31
N LEU A 277 14.95 -0.65 -4.91
CA LEU A 277 13.90 0.27 -5.37
C LEU A 277 12.55 -0.12 -4.77
N ALA A 278 11.82 0.84 -4.20
CA ALA A 278 10.41 0.72 -3.82
C ALA A 278 9.59 1.70 -4.68
N SER A 279 8.45 1.22 -5.18
CA SER A 279 7.72 1.88 -6.27
C SER A 279 6.35 2.41 -5.85
N GLY A 280 6.24 2.99 -4.65
CA GLY A 280 5.02 3.66 -4.21
C GLY A 280 3.89 2.70 -3.86
N ARG A 281 2.66 3.07 -4.25
CA ARG A 281 1.42 2.34 -3.97
C ARG A 281 0.33 2.67 -4.98
N TYR A 282 -0.80 1.95 -4.87
CA TYR A 282 -2.12 2.23 -5.46
C TYR A 282 -2.07 2.50 -6.96
N PHE A 283 -1.08 1.88 -7.63
CA PHE A 283 -0.82 2.08 -9.03
C PHE A 283 -0.64 3.56 -9.43
N GLU A 284 -0.15 4.38 -8.51
CA GLU A 284 0.22 5.79 -8.77
C GLU A 284 1.60 5.89 -9.44
N THR A 285 2.42 4.85 -9.26
CA THR A 285 3.83 4.82 -9.64
C THR A 285 4.19 3.54 -10.36
N ILE A 286 4.96 3.67 -11.44
CA ILE A 286 5.70 2.58 -12.06
C ILE A 286 7.19 2.86 -11.85
N GLY A 287 7.87 2.00 -11.11
CA GLY A 287 9.30 2.10 -10.87
C GLY A 287 10.12 1.75 -12.10
N TRP A 288 11.22 2.47 -12.30
CA TRP A 288 12.23 2.18 -13.31
C TRP A 288 13.58 2.00 -12.64
N MET A 289 14.25 0.88 -12.90
CA MET A 289 15.66 0.69 -12.60
C MET A 289 16.41 0.27 -13.86
N SER A 290 17.61 0.79 -14.08
CA SER A 290 18.52 0.26 -15.10
C SER A 290 19.88 -0.06 -14.52
N VAL A 291 20.49 -1.14 -15.01
CA VAL A 291 21.81 -1.61 -14.59
C VAL A 291 22.73 -1.67 -15.80
N SER A 292 23.91 -1.08 -15.66
CA SER A 292 24.98 -1.07 -16.68
C SER A 292 26.30 -1.53 -16.06
N GLY A 293 27.21 -2.05 -16.89
CA GLY A 293 28.54 -2.46 -16.46
C GLY A 293 28.62 -3.93 -16.03
N LEU A 294 27.77 -4.79 -16.59
CA LEU A 294 27.69 -6.22 -16.25
C LEU A 294 28.74 -7.08 -16.99
N ALA A 295 29.57 -6.48 -17.85
CA ALA A 295 30.58 -7.16 -18.66
C ALA A 295 31.58 -8.02 -17.85
N ALA A 296 32.24 -8.96 -18.54
CA ALA A 296 32.74 -10.23 -18.02
C ALA A 296 33.91 -10.19 -17.01
N ASP A 297 34.72 -9.12 -16.95
CA ASP A 297 35.89 -9.09 -16.07
C ASP A 297 35.53 -8.58 -14.67
N ALA A 298 35.25 -9.53 -13.76
CA ALA A 298 34.86 -9.31 -12.37
C ALA A 298 35.80 -8.36 -11.59
N ALA A 299 37.08 -8.27 -11.97
CA ALA A 299 38.08 -7.45 -11.31
C ALA A 299 37.98 -5.93 -11.60
N SER A 300 37.12 -5.49 -12.54
CA SER A 300 37.00 -4.07 -12.93
C SER A 300 35.56 -3.59 -13.15
N ARG A 301 34.55 -4.33 -12.67
CA ARG A 301 33.12 -4.00 -12.83
C ARG A 301 32.77 -2.71 -12.10
N SER A 302 32.71 -1.60 -12.84
CA SER A 302 32.05 -0.37 -12.41
C SER A 302 30.58 -0.47 -12.80
N VAL A 303 29.79 -1.02 -11.89
CA VAL A 303 28.34 -1.16 -12.08
C VAL A 303 27.69 0.19 -11.81
N THR A 304 26.74 0.58 -12.64
CA THR A 304 25.97 1.80 -12.43
C THR A 304 24.49 1.45 -12.39
N PHE A 305 23.82 1.92 -11.34
CA PHE A 305 22.36 1.88 -11.24
C PHE A 305 21.79 3.26 -11.52
N GLN A 306 20.65 3.29 -12.21
CA GLN A 306 19.83 4.48 -12.35
C GLN A 306 18.41 4.13 -11.93
N ARG A 307 17.70 5.11 -11.36
CA ARG A 307 16.30 4.96 -10.97
C ARG A 307 15.44 6.12 -11.45
N ARG A 308 14.18 5.82 -11.79
CA ARG A 308 13.10 6.79 -11.95
C ARG A 308 11.79 6.27 -11.36
N TYR A 309 10.92 7.16 -10.92
CA TYR A 309 9.54 6.85 -10.53
C TYR A 309 8.63 7.50 -11.56
N ILE A 310 7.91 6.69 -12.32
CA ILE A 310 7.02 7.15 -13.39
C ILE A 310 5.63 7.35 -12.82
N ASP A 311 5.09 8.56 -12.91
CA ASP A 311 3.68 8.79 -12.62
C ASP A 311 2.80 8.00 -13.60
N ASN A 312 1.82 7.27 -13.06
CA ASN A 312 0.97 6.40 -13.86
C ASN A 312 -0.15 7.18 -14.58
N ASN A 313 0.22 7.97 -15.59
CA ASN A 313 -0.71 8.65 -16.48
C ASN A 313 -0.26 8.62 -17.95
N LEU A 314 -1.22 8.78 -18.86
CA LEU A 314 -0.94 8.67 -20.30
C LEU A 314 0.10 9.68 -20.81
N LEU A 315 0.23 10.88 -20.23
CA LEU A 315 1.25 11.84 -20.69
C LEU A 315 2.67 11.35 -20.39
N GLY A 316 2.89 10.83 -19.17
CA GLY A 316 4.15 10.18 -18.79
C GLY A 316 4.42 8.93 -19.63
N LEU A 317 3.41 8.06 -19.78
CA LEU A 317 3.54 6.82 -20.55
C LEU A 317 3.84 7.10 -22.04
N TYR A 318 3.24 8.12 -22.64
CA TYR A 318 3.54 8.57 -24.01
C TYR A 318 4.98 9.05 -24.15
N TYR A 319 5.42 9.89 -23.21
CA TYR A 319 6.76 10.47 -23.23
C TYR A 319 7.84 9.39 -23.20
N HIS A 320 7.73 8.41 -22.31
CA HIS A 320 8.76 7.36 -22.16
C HIS A 320 8.72 6.29 -23.25
N SER A 321 7.54 5.99 -23.78
CA SER A 321 7.38 5.05 -24.91
C SER A 321 7.65 5.67 -26.27
N SER A 322 7.88 6.99 -26.35
CA SER A 322 7.96 7.75 -27.60
C SER A 322 6.73 7.56 -28.49
N ARG A 323 5.55 7.49 -27.87
CA ARG A 323 4.24 7.35 -28.53
C ARG A 323 3.38 8.58 -28.28
N ASN A 324 2.21 8.61 -28.89
CA ASN A 324 1.17 9.59 -28.65
C ASN A 324 -0.19 8.90 -28.59
N ALA A 325 -1.26 9.67 -28.34
CA ALA A 325 -2.62 9.15 -28.20
C ALA A 325 -3.09 8.23 -29.34
N SER A 326 -2.61 8.42 -30.57
CA SER A 326 -3.00 7.59 -31.73
C SER A 326 -2.14 6.34 -31.94
N THR A 327 -0.91 6.31 -31.41
CA THR A 327 0.04 5.22 -31.63
C THR A 327 0.37 4.42 -30.37
N PHE A 328 -0.07 4.90 -29.21
CA PHE A 328 0.17 4.27 -27.92
C PHE A 328 -0.74 3.07 -27.66
N PRO A 329 -2.08 3.16 -27.79
CA PRO A 329 -2.93 2.08 -27.30
C PRO A 329 -2.77 0.84 -28.19
N THR A 330 -2.47 -0.31 -27.60
CA THR A 330 -2.39 -1.59 -28.33
C THR A 330 -3.73 -2.32 -28.31
N ASP A 331 -3.93 -3.31 -29.17
CA ASP A 331 -5.19 -4.08 -29.19
C ASP A 331 -5.44 -4.79 -27.86
N GLN A 332 -4.39 -5.38 -27.29
CA GLN A 332 -4.45 -6.02 -25.99
C GLN A 332 -4.79 -5.01 -24.89
N GLY A 333 -4.06 -3.89 -24.82
CA GLY A 333 -4.32 -2.87 -23.81
C GLY A 333 -5.75 -2.34 -23.84
N ARG A 334 -6.29 -2.02 -25.02
CA ARG A 334 -7.69 -1.60 -25.18
C ARG A 334 -8.69 -2.66 -24.69
N ASN A 335 -8.42 -3.93 -24.95
CA ASN A 335 -9.29 -5.02 -24.49
C ASN A 335 -9.30 -5.12 -22.96
N VAL A 336 -8.15 -4.89 -22.31
CA VAL A 336 -8.05 -4.85 -20.83
C VAL A 336 -8.80 -3.64 -20.27
N THR A 337 -8.60 -2.44 -20.81
CA THR A 337 -9.34 -1.22 -20.44
C THR A 337 -10.86 -1.44 -20.54
N ALA A 338 -11.32 -2.06 -21.63
CA ALA A 338 -12.74 -2.39 -21.82
C ALA A 338 -13.24 -3.44 -20.80
N THR A 339 -12.42 -4.45 -20.49
CA THR A 339 -12.73 -5.47 -19.47
C THR A 339 -12.88 -4.83 -18.08
N ILE A 340 -11.98 -3.91 -17.72
CA ILE A 340 -12.08 -3.16 -16.46
C ILE A 340 -13.38 -2.36 -16.42
N ALA A 341 -13.71 -1.62 -17.48
CA ALA A 341 -14.94 -0.83 -17.54
C ALA A 341 -16.19 -1.72 -17.38
N ALA A 342 -16.21 -2.89 -18.02
CA ALA A 342 -17.29 -3.87 -17.86
C ALA A 342 -17.38 -4.43 -16.43
N ALA A 343 -16.23 -4.74 -15.82
CA ALA A 343 -16.18 -5.22 -14.44
C ALA A 343 -16.69 -4.16 -13.44
N ARG A 344 -16.28 -2.89 -13.60
CA ARG A 344 -16.79 -1.77 -12.78
C ARG A 344 -18.31 -1.65 -12.87
N ALA A 345 -18.86 -1.76 -14.08
CA ALA A 345 -20.29 -1.68 -14.33
C ALA A 345 -21.06 -2.87 -13.72
N ASP A 346 -20.57 -4.10 -13.90
CA ASP A 346 -21.16 -5.33 -13.32
C ASP A 346 -21.13 -5.31 -11.79
N LEU A 347 -20.06 -4.77 -11.20
CA LEU A 347 -19.92 -4.60 -9.75
C LEU A 347 -20.67 -3.38 -9.22
N HIS A 348 -21.33 -2.59 -10.08
CA HIS A 348 -22.05 -1.38 -9.71
C HIS A 348 -21.19 -0.41 -8.87
N LEU A 349 -19.91 -0.25 -9.22
CA LEU A 349 -18.96 0.55 -8.45
C LEU A 349 -19.32 2.04 -8.43
N ASP A 350 -19.99 2.52 -9.46
CA ASP A 350 -20.45 3.91 -9.55
C ASP A 350 -21.79 4.17 -8.83
N THR A 351 -22.29 3.20 -8.03
CA THR A 351 -23.50 3.41 -7.22
C THR A 351 -23.27 4.53 -6.23
N HIS A 352 -24.06 5.60 -6.36
CA HIS A 352 -23.97 6.80 -5.53
C HIS A 352 -24.56 6.57 -4.13
N TYR A 353 -23.84 6.97 -3.08
CA TYR A 353 -24.31 6.92 -1.69
C TYR A 353 -24.54 8.30 -1.09
N GLY A 354 -23.83 9.34 -1.53
CA GLY A 354 -23.99 10.70 -1.03
C GLY A 354 -22.88 11.61 -1.51
N CYS A 355 -22.98 12.90 -1.24
CA CYS A 355 -22.03 13.91 -1.70
C CYS A 355 -21.17 14.46 -0.55
N ALA A 356 -19.88 14.15 -0.58
CA ALA A 356 -18.92 14.71 0.36
C ALA A 356 -18.87 16.24 0.18
N PRO A 357 -19.16 17.04 1.23
CA PRO A 357 -19.29 18.49 1.08
C PRO A 357 -17.95 19.19 0.82
N LYS A 358 -16.85 18.53 1.16
CA LYS A 358 -15.47 18.99 1.00
C LYS A 358 -14.51 17.80 0.93
N ASN A 359 -13.25 18.07 0.63
CA ASN A 359 -12.19 17.07 0.74
C ASN A 359 -11.91 16.76 2.21
N TYR A 360 -11.75 15.47 2.54
CA TYR A 360 -11.19 15.00 3.79
C TYR A 360 -9.90 14.24 3.50
N TRP A 361 -8.80 14.71 4.09
CA TRP A 361 -7.45 14.22 3.84
C TRP A 361 -7.04 13.18 4.89
N LEU A 362 -6.46 12.08 4.41
CA LEU A 362 -5.85 11.05 5.23
C LEU A 362 -4.55 11.58 5.85
N GLN A 363 -3.61 12.08 5.02
CA GLN A 363 -2.28 12.53 5.46
C GLN A 363 -1.89 13.92 4.97
N ARG A 364 -2.70 14.61 4.14
CA ARG A 364 -2.39 15.97 3.66
C ARG A 364 -2.71 17.09 4.66
N ARG A 365 -3.23 16.71 5.83
CA ARG A 365 -3.52 17.58 6.98
C ARG A 365 -3.22 16.83 8.29
N PRO A 366 -2.93 17.54 9.40
CA PRO A 366 -2.88 16.94 10.73
C PRO A 366 -4.18 16.18 11.04
N HIS A 367 -4.06 15.08 11.81
CA HIS A 367 -5.18 14.18 12.13
C HIS A 367 -6.33 14.82 12.94
N ASP A 368 -6.12 16.00 13.51
CA ASP A 368 -7.07 16.81 14.28
C ASP A 368 -7.58 18.04 13.51
N HIS A 369 -7.10 18.25 12.28
CA HIS A 369 -7.57 19.32 11.41
C HIS A 369 -9.04 19.08 10.98
N PRO A 370 -9.89 20.12 10.82
CA PRO A 370 -11.30 19.96 10.41
C PRO A 370 -11.52 19.27 9.05
N ASP A 371 -10.50 19.24 8.21
CA ASP A 371 -10.48 18.59 6.89
C ASP A 371 -9.75 17.24 6.93
N SER A 372 -9.50 16.65 8.10
CA SER A 372 -8.95 15.30 8.20
C SER A 372 -10.05 14.25 8.20
N VAL A 373 -9.81 13.12 7.54
CA VAL A 373 -10.66 11.91 7.66
C VAL A 373 -10.81 11.51 9.13
N PHE A 374 -9.76 11.66 9.94
CA PHE A 374 -9.80 11.26 11.35
C PHE A 374 -10.62 12.20 12.23
N THR A 375 -10.73 13.48 11.87
CA THR A 375 -11.65 14.42 12.53
C THR A 375 -13.10 14.12 12.15
N LEU A 376 -13.37 13.81 10.88
CA LEU A 376 -14.68 13.34 10.42
C LEU A 376 -15.11 12.08 11.18
N LEU A 377 -14.22 11.10 11.29
CA LEU A 377 -14.48 9.87 12.02
C LEU A 377 -14.78 10.13 13.49
N ARG A 378 -13.91 10.87 14.18
CA ARG A 378 -14.02 11.11 15.63
C ARG A 378 -15.28 11.87 16.02
N ASN A 379 -15.61 12.91 15.26
CA ASN A 379 -16.65 13.87 15.65
C ASN A 379 -18.04 13.48 15.13
N HIS A 380 -18.11 12.65 14.09
CA HIS A 380 -19.37 12.35 13.42
C HIS A 380 -19.57 10.85 13.18
N VAL A 381 -18.72 10.22 12.37
CA VAL A 381 -19.00 8.84 11.91
C VAL A 381 -18.99 7.83 13.06
N LEU A 382 -17.94 7.80 13.88
CA LEU A 382 -17.82 6.84 14.98
C LEU A 382 -18.91 7.01 16.04
N PRO A 383 -19.17 8.21 16.60
CA PRO A 383 -20.19 8.36 17.64
C PRO A 383 -21.62 8.12 17.11
N ASP A 384 -21.90 8.44 15.85
CA ASP A 384 -23.25 8.33 15.26
C ASP A 384 -23.55 6.95 14.66
N ALA A 385 -22.58 6.35 13.99
CA ALA A 385 -22.76 5.07 13.28
C ALA A 385 -22.55 3.87 14.21
N ILE A 386 -21.66 3.97 15.20
CA ILE A 386 -21.27 2.87 16.07
C ILE A 386 -22.05 2.95 17.38
N VAL A 387 -23.33 2.60 17.28
CA VAL A 387 -24.28 2.62 18.40
C VAL A 387 -25.11 1.34 18.38
N ARG A 388 -25.15 0.61 19.51
CA ARG A 388 -26.16 -0.42 19.70
C ARG A 388 -27.54 0.21 19.88
N LYS A 389 -28.53 -0.24 19.11
CA LYS A 389 -29.90 0.31 19.11
C LYS A 389 -30.77 -0.19 20.28
N ASP A 390 -30.19 -0.97 21.19
CA ASP A 390 -30.82 -1.51 22.39
C ASP A 390 -30.58 -0.61 23.62
N ASP A 391 -30.64 -1.18 24.82
CA ASP A 391 -30.41 -0.50 26.09
C ASP A 391 -28.97 0.03 26.26
N HIS A 392 -28.02 -0.40 25.44
CA HIS A 392 -26.63 0.12 25.45
C HIS A 392 -26.47 1.45 24.71
N ALA A 393 -27.49 1.97 24.02
CA ALA A 393 -27.40 3.26 23.31
C ALA A 393 -26.98 4.43 24.24
N ARG A 394 -27.30 4.31 25.54
CA ARG A 394 -27.01 5.30 26.59
C ARG A 394 -25.83 4.92 27.50
N VAL A 395 -25.18 3.79 27.26
CA VAL A 395 -23.99 3.39 28.00
C VAL A 395 -22.81 4.20 27.46
N PRO A 396 -22.05 4.90 28.34
CA PRO A 396 -20.82 5.57 27.94
C PRO A 396 -19.84 4.59 27.32
N ARG A 397 -19.30 4.93 26.14
CA ARG A 397 -18.37 4.07 25.40
C ARG A 397 -17.20 4.85 24.84
N LEU A 398 -16.04 4.20 24.83
CA LEU A 398 -14.83 4.67 24.17
C LEU A 398 -14.63 3.84 22.91
N ILE A 399 -14.61 4.48 21.74
CA ILE A 399 -14.41 3.80 20.46
C ILE A 399 -13.00 4.12 19.97
N LEU A 400 -12.15 3.11 19.91
CA LEU A 400 -10.76 3.20 19.45
C LEU A 400 -10.63 2.55 18.08
N VAL A 401 -10.05 3.29 17.12
CA VAL A 401 -9.74 2.76 15.80
C VAL A 401 -8.29 3.07 15.43
N ASN A 402 -7.62 2.13 14.77
CA ASN A 402 -6.26 2.32 14.28
C ASN A 402 -6.28 3.10 12.96
N THR A 403 -5.30 3.97 12.74
CA THR A 403 -5.30 4.89 11.58
C THR A 403 -5.06 4.15 10.26
N GLY A 404 -4.37 3.01 10.29
CA GLY A 404 -4.17 2.12 9.14
C GLY A 404 -5.44 1.50 8.58
N ALA A 405 -6.55 1.54 9.33
CA ALA A 405 -7.87 1.08 8.88
C ALA A 405 -8.49 1.99 7.79
N MET A 406 -7.95 3.20 7.63
CA MET A 406 -8.33 4.14 6.57
C MET A 406 -7.22 4.18 5.53
N ARG A 407 -7.58 4.01 4.25
CA ARG A 407 -6.61 3.77 3.17
C ARG A 407 -6.45 4.93 2.21
N PHE A 408 -7.43 5.84 2.14
CA PHE A 408 -7.40 6.91 1.16
C PHE A 408 -8.13 8.19 1.59
N ASP A 409 -7.87 9.25 0.85
CA ASP A 409 -8.56 10.53 0.95
C ASP A 409 -10.05 10.37 0.53
N ILE A 410 -10.91 11.27 1.01
CA ILE A 410 -12.28 11.42 0.51
C ILE A 410 -12.35 12.74 -0.24
N PHE A 411 -12.51 12.68 -1.56
CA PHE A 411 -12.69 13.89 -2.36
C PHE A 411 -14.10 14.45 -2.25
N ARG A 412 -14.22 15.77 -2.37
CA ARG A 412 -15.48 16.49 -2.51
C ARG A 412 -16.25 15.94 -3.71
N GLY A 413 -17.57 15.82 -3.55
CA GLY A 413 -18.46 15.31 -4.59
C GLY A 413 -18.89 13.88 -4.31
N ALA A 414 -19.12 13.11 -5.38
CA ALA A 414 -19.75 11.80 -5.27
C ALA A 414 -18.94 10.82 -4.42
N PHE A 415 -19.58 10.29 -3.37
CA PHE A 415 -19.11 9.14 -2.62
C PHE A 415 -19.88 7.91 -3.12
N THR A 416 -19.17 6.97 -3.73
CA THR A 416 -19.77 5.81 -4.38
C THR A 416 -19.48 4.51 -3.62
N ARG A 417 -20.07 3.42 -4.11
CA ARG A 417 -19.71 2.06 -3.70
C ARG A 417 -18.21 1.83 -3.83
N ASP A 418 -17.57 2.31 -4.90
CA ASP A 418 -16.11 2.23 -5.06
C ASP A 418 -15.36 3.01 -3.98
N THR A 419 -15.75 4.28 -3.75
CA THR A 419 -15.14 5.15 -2.73
C THR A 419 -15.18 4.49 -1.34
N THR A 420 -16.23 3.74 -1.05
CA THR A 420 -16.37 3.00 0.21
C THR A 420 -15.19 2.03 0.42
N TYR A 421 -14.87 1.22 -0.60
CA TYR A 421 -13.77 0.26 -0.53
C TYR A 421 -12.39 0.92 -0.66
N ILE A 422 -12.29 1.99 -1.44
CA ILE A 422 -11.07 2.81 -1.54
C ILE A 422 -10.67 3.38 -0.17
N VAL A 423 -11.65 3.84 0.60
CA VAL A 423 -11.40 4.53 1.88
C VAL A 423 -11.30 3.55 3.05
N SER A 424 -12.13 2.50 3.09
CA SER A 424 -12.15 1.49 4.17
C SER A 424 -12.46 0.08 3.62
N PRO A 425 -11.46 -0.65 3.08
CA PRO A 425 -11.67 -1.93 2.39
C PRO A 425 -11.87 -3.13 3.33
N PHE A 426 -11.51 -2.98 4.60
CA PHE A 426 -11.31 -4.09 5.52
C PHE A 426 -12.63 -4.76 5.93
N VAL A 427 -12.53 -6.05 6.23
CA VAL A 427 -13.65 -6.83 6.78
C VAL A 427 -13.73 -6.74 8.31
N SER A 428 -12.93 -5.87 8.93
CA SER A 428 -12.85 -5.69 10.38
C SER A 428 -14.21 -5.44 11.01
N ARG A 429 -14.47 -6.21 12.06
CA ARG A 429 -15.67 -6.09 12.89
C ARG A 429 -15.37 -5.23 14.11
N LEU A 430 -16.43 -4.80 14.77
CA LEU A 430 -16.35 -4.03 16.02
C LEU A 430 -16.61 -4.94 17.20
N HIS A 431 -15.58 -5.14 18.01
CA HIS A 431 -15.64 -5.86 19.27
C HIS A 431 -15.55 -4.88 20.43
N TYR A 432 -15.87 -5.35 21.63
CA TYR A 432 -15.75 -4.54 22.83
C TYR A 432 -15.48 -5.38 24.07
N ILE A 433 -15.02 -4.70 25.12
CA ILE A 433 -15.01 -5.22 26.49
C ILE A 433 -16.02 -4.40 27.30
N PRO A 434 -17.02 -5.03 27.93
CA PRO A 434 -18.01 -4.33 28.74
C PRO A 434 -17.43 -3.82 30.06
N ASP A 435 -17.99 -2.72 30.57
CA ASP A 435 -17.80 -2.20 31.93
C ASP A 435 -16.33 -2.06 32.39
N VAL A 436 -15.44 -1.62 31.49
CA VAL A 436 -14.02 -1.41 31.84
C VAL A 436 -13.88 -0.12 32.67
N PRO A 437 -13.12 -0.12 33.78
CA PRO A 437 -12.89 1.09 34.57
C PRO A 437 -12.33 2.23 33.70
N TYR A 438 -13.02 3.37 33.67
CA TYR A 438 -12.64 4.48 32.78
C TYR A 438 -11.21 4.99 33.03
N GLU A 439 -10.80 5.04 34.31
CA GLU A 439 -9.44 5.41 34.73
C GLU A 439 -8.34 4.49 34.15
N LEU A 440 -8.68 3.24 33.86
CA LEU A 440 -7.78 2.30 33.20
C LEU A 440 -7.79 2.54 31.69
N VAL A 441 -8.96 2.58 31.04
CA VAL A 441 -9.08 2.67 29.57
C VAL A 441 -8.50 3.98 29.04
N ARG A 442 -8.66 5.10 29.75
CA ARG A 442 -8.14 6.41 29.30
C ARG A 442 -6.61 6.44 29.12
N GLN A 443 -5.89 5.44 29.65
CA GLN A 443 -4.45 5.29 29.47
C GLN A 443 -4.07 4.55 28.19
N VAL A 444 -4.99 3.77 27.60
CA VAL A 444 -4.73 2.90 26.44
C VAL A 444 -4.31 3.70 25.21
N LEU A 445 -5.03 4.75 24.84
CA LEU A 445 -4.70 5.57 23.66
C LEU A 445 -3.28 6.19 23.76
N PRO A 446 -2.90 6.88 24.85
CA PRO A 446 -1.52 7.34 25.04
C PRO A 446 -0.48 6.22 24.96
N ILE A 447 -0.78 5.03 25.51
CA ILE A 447 0.12 3.87 25.45
C ILE A 447 0.35 3.44 24.01
N LEU A 448 -0.73 3.20 23.25
CA LEU A 448 -0.66 2.74 21.87
C LEU A 448 0.01 3.76 20.94
N ASN A 449 -0.16 5.06 21.20
CA ASN A 449 0.41 6.12 20.36
C ASN A 449 1.87 6.48 20.70
N ASN A 450 2.39 6.14 21.87
CA ASN A 450 3.73 6.60 22.31
C ASN A 450 4.69 5.48 22.75
N PHE A 451 4.19 4.27 23.03
CA PHE A 451 5.00 3.20 23.63
C PHE A 451 5.09 1.95 22.76
N GLY A 452 4.82 2.05 21.45
CA GLY A 452 4.83 0.91 20.51
C GLY A 452 6.03 -0.03 20.66
N PRO A 453 7.29 0.44 20.49
CA PRO A 453 8.48 -0.40 20.67
C PRO A 453 8.61 -1.03 22.07
N ILE A 454 8.15 -0.32 23.11
CA ILE A 454 8.19 -0.79 24.50
C ILE A 454 7.15 -1.90 24.72
N LEU A 455 5.96 -1.79 24.13
CA LEU A 455 4.95 -2.84 24.15
C LEU A 455 5.48 -4.11 23.48
N THR A 456 6.06 -3.99 22.28
CA THR A 456 6.68 -5.12 21.57
C THR A 456 7.80 -5.77 22.40
N ALA A 457 8.66 -4.97 23.04
CA ALA A 457 9.75 -5.48 23.87
C ALA A 457 9.27 -6.11 25.19
N MET A 458 8.21 -5.58 25.82
CA MET A 458 7.64 -6.13 27.05
C MET A 458 6.94 -7.48 26.82
N VAL A 459 6.26 -7.63 25.68
CA VAL A 459 5.66 -8.90 25.25
C VAL A 459 6.72 -10.01 25.11
N ALA A 460 7.93 -9.66 24.66
CA ALA A 460 9.04 -10.60 24.57
C ALA A 460 9.67 -10.96 25.94
N ALA A 461 9.43 -10.15 26.99
CA ALA A 461 10.13 -10.25 28.26
C ALA A 461 9.30 -10.80 29.44
N ASP A 462 7.96 -10.77 29.39
CA ASP A 462 7.09 -11.08 30.56
C ASP A 462 6.00 -12.14 30.26
N GLU A 463 6.37 -13.42 30.28
CA GLU A 463 5.46 -14.56 30.07
C GLU A 463 4.38 -14.73 31.16
N ALA A 464 4.56 -14.14 32.34
CA ALA A 464 3.65 -14.31 33.47
C ALA A 464 2.42 -13.39 33.39
N ARG A 465 2.60 -12.17 32.85
CA ARG A 465 1.52 -11.18 32.66
C ARG A 465 0.63 -11.43 31.44
N LEU A 466 1.00 -12.34 30.54
CA LEU A 466 0.27 -12.63 29.29
C LEU A 466 -0.18 -14.10 29.19
N ARG A 467 -0.35 -14.79 30.33
CA ARG A 467 -0.83 -16.19 30.33
C ARG A 467 -2.22 -16.28 29.66
N GLY A 468 -2.27 -16.84 28.46
CA GLY A 468 -3.48 -16.99 27.65
C GLY A 468 -3.52 -16.13 26.38
N VAL A 469 -2.50 -15.30 26.13
CA VAL A 469 -2.30 -14.64 24.83
C VAL A 469 -1.42 -15.55 23.97
N ASP A 470 -1.94 -15.96 22.81
CA ASP A 470 -1.28 -16.94 21.92
C ASP A 470 0.12 -16.49 21.49
N ASN A 471 1.01 -17.46 21.24
CA ASN A 471 2.39 -17.20 20.77
C ASN A 471 2.46 -16.37 19.48
N ALA A 472 1.37 -16.28 18.70
CA ALA A 472 1.25 -15.40 17.53
C ALA A 472 1.37 -13.91 17.89
N ALA A 473 1.02 -13.51 19.13
CA ALA A 473 1.15 -12.12 19.59
C ALA A 473 2.60 -11.69 19.86
N ARG A 474 3.58 -12.62 19.82
CA ARG A 474 5.01 -12.32 20.08
C ARG A 474 5.75 -11.71 18.88
N GLY A 475 5.05 -11.37 17.79
CA GLY A 475 5.67 -10.87 16.55
C GLY A 475 4.87 -9.79 15.80
N THR A 476 3.85 -9.19 16.41
CA THR A 476 3.09 -8.10 15.77
C THR A 476 3.86 -6.79 15.85
N ASP A 477 4.26 -6.27 14.70
CA ASP A 477 4.89 -4.97 14.59
C ASP A 477 3.86 -3.87 14.91
N TRP A 478 4.16 -3.01 15.88
CA TRP A 478 3.24 -1.94 16.29
C TRP A 478 2.88 -0.98 15.15
N ARG A 479 3.73 -0.91 14.10
CA ARG A 479 3.48 -0.11 12.89
C ARG A 479 2.28 -0.61 12.09
N GLU A 480 1.82 -1.85 12.29
CA GLU A 480 0.63 -2.39 11.61
C GLU A 480 -0.66 -1.68 12.03
N MET A 481 -0.66 -0.99 13.18
CA MET A 481 -1.79 -0.14 13.58
C MET A 481 -1.88 1.12 12.71
N GLY A 482 -0.74 1.65 12.26
CA GLY A 482 -0.69 2.85 11.47
C GLY A 482 -0.80 2.58 9.97
N VAL A 483 -0.69 3.66 9.21
CA VAL A 483 -0.59 3.62 7.75
C VAL A 483 0.79 3.11 7.31
N PRO A 484 0.89 2.36 6.19
CA PRO A 484 2.14 1.67 5.85
C PRO A 484 3.35 2.59 5.56
N GLU A 485 3.13 3.88 5.27
CA GLU A 485 4.23 4.84 5.09
C GLU A 485 5.03 5.05 6.38
N GLN A 486 4.51 4.68 7.54
CA GLN A 486 5.28 4.67 8.80
C GLN A 486 6.45 3.68 8.76
N TYR A 487 6.40 2.64 7.92
CA TYR A 487 7.51 1.69 7.74
C TYR A 487 8.67 2.26 6.94
N ALA A 488 8.46 3.33 6.17
CA ALA A 488 9.51 4.03 5.42
C ALA A 488 10.49 4.79 6.34
N GLY A 489 10.15 4.91 7.63
CA GLY A 489 11.00 5.52 8.63
C GLY A 489 12.16 4.66 9.09
N GLY A 490 13.38 5.20 9.07
CA GLY A 490 14.55 4.52 9.67
C GLY A 490 14.41 4.31 11.19
N SER A 491 15.31 3.52 11.78
CA SER A 491 15.30 3.18 13.22
C SER A 491 15.40 4.37 14.21
N ASN A 492 15.70 5.57 13.72
CA ASN A 492 15.70 6.83 14.50
C ASN A 492 14.30 7.45 14.70
N TRP A 493 13.23 6.77 14.31
CA TRP A 493 11.85 7.24 14.48
C TRP A 493 11.34 7.19 15.94
N ASN A 494 12.24 6.97 16.90
CA ASN A 494 11.98 6.79 18.34
C ASN A 494 11.87 8.09 19.15
N ASP A 495 11.80 9.27 18.56
CA ASP A 495 11.50 10.48 19.33
C ASP A 495 10.01 10.54 19.66
N ALA A 496 9.70 10.04 20.86
CA ALA A 496 8.43 10.10 21.59
C ALA A 496 8.01 11.53 21.97
N GLY A 497 8.14 12.48 21.06
CA GLY A 497 7.75 13.86 21.28
C GLY A 497 7.66 14.60 19.95
N ILE A 498 6.44 14.96 19.55
CA ILE A 498 6.03 16.31 19.17
C ILE A 498 4.51 16.22 18.91
N LEU A 499 3.76 16.22 20.02
CA LEU A 499 2.52 16.97 20.07
C LEU A 499 2.94 18.41 20.29
N GLY A 500 3.02 19.22 19.25
CA GLY A 500 3.39 20.62 19.38
C GLY A 500 3.48 21.32 18.05
N ASN A 501 2.67 22.37 17.89
CA ASN A 501 2.94 23.46 16.96
C ASN A 501 4.43 23.82 17.02
N GLY A 502 5.16 23.58 15.94
CA GLY A 502 6.57 23.92 15.85
C GLY A 502 7.05 23.83 14.41
N ASP A 503 7.36 25.00 13.84
CA ASP A 503 8.09 25.20 12.59
C ASP A 503 9.56 24.74 12.72
N GLY A 504 9.76 23.47 13.09
CA GLY A 504 11.06 22.90 13.40
C GLY A 504 11.41 21.73 12.49
N ASP A 505 12.57 21.84 11.85
CA ASP A 505 13.19 20.91 10.89
C ASP A 505 13.59 19.53 11.48
N GLY A 506 12.70 18.89 12.23
CA GLY A 506 12.87 17.50 12.67
C GLY A 506 12.85 16.54 11.48
N GLU A 507 13.47 15.36 11.62
CA GLU A 507 13.59 14.33 10.58
C GLU A 507 12.22 13.78 10.11
N THR A 508 11.53 14.59 9.31
CA THR A 508 10.25 14.30 8.67
C THR A 508 10.42 13.34 7.50
N ILE A 509 9.32 12.70 7.13
CA ILE A 509 9.12 11.70 6.07
C ILE A 509 9.97 12.01 4.83
N ARG A 510 10.79 11.06 4.34
CA ARG A 510 11.77 11.29 3.24
C ARG A 510 11.13 11.59 1.88
N GLN A 511 9.82 11.45 1.79
CA GLN A 511 8.97 12.15 0.84
C GLN A 511 8.66 13.56 1.38
N LYS A 512 9.68 14.45 1.34
CA LYS A 512 9.58 15.80 1.89
C LYS A 512 9.10 16.80 0.84
N PRO A 513 8.22 17.74 1.21
CA PRO A 513 8.17 19.02 0.54
C PRO A 513 9.54 19.67 0.62
N LEU A 514 10.07 20.13 -0.51
CA LEU A 514 11.08 21.19 -0.46
C LEU A 514 10.37 22.42 0.10
N SER A 515 10.70 22.77 1.34
CA SER A 515 10.20 23.98 1.99
C SER A 515 10.72 25.21 1.24
N GLY A 516 9.88 25.74 0.38
CA GLY A 516 9.91 27.11 -0.09
C GLY A 516 8.51 27.68 0.18
N SER A 517 8.42 28.71 1.00
CA SER A 517 7.16 29.37 1.38
C SER A 517 6.25 29.58 0.16
N ARG A 518 5.13 28.85 0.13
CA ARG A 518 3.95 29.16 -0.68
C ARG A 518 2.72 28.93 0.17
N ASP A 519 2.36 29.98 0.90
CA ASP A 519 1.02 30.08 1.49
C ASP A 519 -0.03 30.01 0.38
N HIS A 520 -1.02 29.13 0.60
CA HIS A 520 -2.39 29.19 0.13
C HIS A 520 -2.68 29.86 -1.22
N ARG A 521 -2.95 29.05 -2.27
CA ARG A 521 -4.00 29.29 -3.30
C ARG A 521 -4.09 28.13 -4.29
N ALA A 522 -4.79 27.08 -3.91
CA ALA A 522 -5.35 26.12 -4.85
C ALA A 522 -6.87 26.11 -4.68
N ASP A 523 -7.50 27.26 -4.96
CA ASP A 523 -8.97 27.35 -4.99
C ASP A 523 -9.50 28.45 -5.93
N ASN A 524 -8.72 28.88 -6.92
CA ASN A 524 -9.25 29.75 -7.98
C ASN A 524 -8.42 29.62 -9.27
N GLY A 525 -9.10 29.29 -10.37
CA GLY A 525 -8.54 29.24 -11.72
C GLY A 525 -8.12 30.62 -12.23
N GLY A 526 -6.97 31.10 -11.75
CA GLY A 526 -6.33 32.33 -12.19
C GLY A 526 -5.03 32.05 -12.95
N ASP A 527 -4.99 32.50 -14.19
CA ASP A 527 -3.78 32.62 -15.02
C ASP A 527 -2.75 33.51 -14.30
N GLY A 528 -1.70 32.90 -13.78
CA GLY A 528 -0.67 33.57 -12.99
C GLY A 528 0.63 32.81 -13.04
N GLY A 529 1.47 33.12 -14.04
CA GLY A 529 2.84 32.64 -14.09
C GLY A 529 3.67 33.16 -12.91
N ASP A 530 4.63 32.34 -12.46
CA ASP A 530 5.54 32.67 -11.36
C ASP A 530 6.41 33.89 -11.65
N ALA A 531 6.99 34.50 -10.60
CA ALA A 531 7.94 35.62 -10.70
C ALA A 531 9.19 35.30 -11.57
N ASP A 532 9.46 34.02 -11.81
CA ASP A 532 10.53 33.51 -12.67
C ASP A 532 10.05 33.11 -14.09
N GLY A 533 8.78 33.37 -14.44
CA GLY A 533 8.19 33.07 -15.74
C GLY A 533 7.99 31.57 -16.01
N ARG A 534 8.02 30.72 -14.98
CA ARG A 534 7.75 29.28 -15.09
C ARG A 534 6.25 29.00 -14.96
N PRO A 535 5.71 28.02 -15.72
CA PRO A 535 4.32 27.60 -15.57
C PRO A 535 4.10 26.98 -14.18
N PRO A 536 2.88 27.08 -13.61
CA PRO A 536 2.53 26.39 -12.36
C PRO A 536 2.75 24.88 -12.51
N LEU A 537 3.41 24.26 -11.53
CA LEU A 537 3.62 22.81 -11.49
C LEU A 537 2.37 22.12 -10.95
N VAL A 538 2.14 20.88 -11.37
CA VAL A 538 1.08 20.04 -10.83
C VAL A 538 1.54 19.47 -9.49
N ALA A 539 0.63 19.35 -8.52
CA ALA A 539 0.94 18.75 -7.23
C ALA A 539 1.16 17.24 -7.38
N GLY A 540 2.20 16.72 -6.73
CA GLY A 540 2.57 15.31 -6.81
C GLY A 540 3.74 14.96 -5.91
N TYR A 541 4.38 13.83 -6.19
CA TYR A 541 5.50 13.35 -5.40
C TYR A 541 6.81 14.09 -5.73
N THR A 542 7.56 14.41 -4.66
CA THR A 542 8.93 14.94 -4.69
C THR A 542 9.81 14.08 -3.78
N THR A 543 10.33 13.01 -4.34
CA THR A 543 11.02 11.94 -3.63
C THR A 543 12.47 12.32 -3.30
N ARG A 544 12.89 12.10 -2.04
CA ARG A 544 14.29 12.10 -1.65
C ARG A 544 14.70 10.71 -1.19
N ASP A 545 15.67 10.15 -1.87
CA ASP A 545 16.23 8.83 -1.60
C ASP A 545 17.76 8.88 -1.53
N ASP A 546 18.43 7.74 -1.40
CA ASP A 546 19.89 7.68 -1.25
C ASP A 546 20.63 8.15 -2.52
N LEU A 547 19.93 8.19 -3.68
CA LEU A 547 20.46 8.68 -4.96
C LEU A 547 20.12 10.16 -5.24
N GLY A 548 19.48 10.86 -4.30
CA GLY A 548 19.22 12.29 -4.40
C GLY A 548 17.73 12.65 -4.49
N THR A 549 17.39 13.59 -5.38
CA THR A 549 16.04 14.21 -5.46
C THR A 549 15.48 14.31 -6.88
N ASP A 550 16.14 13.65 -7.83
CA ASP A 550 15.77 13.70 -9.24
C ASP A 550 14.98 12.46 -9.68
N GLY A 551 14.54 11.62 -8.74
CA GLY A 551 13.93 10.32 -9.00
C GLY A 551 12.61 10.37 -9.73
N ASP A 552 11.73 11.29 -9.39
CA ASP A 552 10.43 11.41 -10.05
C ASP A 552 10.63 11.81 -11.52
N ASP A 553 9.89 11.18 -12.43
CA ASP A 553 9.99 11.49 -13.84
C ASP A 553 9.36 12.85 -14.16
N ALA A 554 8.20 13.17 -13.58
CA ALA A 554 7.57 14.47 -13.65
C ALA A 554 8.08 15.42 -12.55
N ILE A 555 8.15 16.71 -12.87
CA ILE A 555 8.49 17.77 -11.91
C ILE A 555 7.21 18.29 -11.27
N HIS A 556 7.10 18.14 -9.95
CA HIS A 556 5.90 18.49 -9.18
C HIS A 556 6.08 19.66 -8.22
N GLU A 557 4.96 20.29 -7.87
CA GLU A 557 4.80 20.96 -6.58
C GLU A 557 4.60 19.89 -5.50
N PRO A 558 5.34 19.96 -4.37
CA PRO A 558 5.24 18.92 -3.35
C PRO A 558 3.89 18.90 -2.65
N LEU A 559 3.36 17.69 -2.41
CA LEU A 559 2.20 17.49 -1.55
C LEU A 559 2.60 17.57 -0.06
N PRO A 560 1.81 18.25 0.80
CA PRO A 560 2.03 18.20 2.24
C PRO A 560 1.71 16.81 2.76
N HIS A 561 2.50 16.34 3.73
CA HIS A 561 2.34 15.03 4.35
C HIS A 561 2.59 15.13 5.86
N TYR A 562 1.66 14.63 6.66
CA TYR A 562 1.67 14.71 8.12
C TYR A 562 1.70 13.32 8.74
N ARG A 563 2.45 13.19 9.85
CA ARG A 563 2.43 11.97 10.66
C ARG A 563 1.06 11.79 11.29
N LEU A 564 0.63 10.53 11.30
CA LEU A 564 -0.58 10.10 12.00
C LEU A 564 -0.19 9.36 13.28
N PRO A 565 -1.00 9.44 14.34
CA PRO A 565 -0.90 8.53 15.47
C PRO A 565 -1.24 7.10 15.02
N ASN A 566 -0.91 6.10 15.84
CA ASN A 566 -1.31 4.71 15.58
C ASN A 566 -2.83 4.54 15.67
N CYS A 567 -3.45 5.20 16.63
CA CYS A 567 -4.89 5.13 16.88
C CYS A 567 -5.49 6.51 17.15
N ILE A 568 -6.78 6.63 16.88
CA ILE A 568 -7.65 7.71 17.34
C ILE A 568 -8.77 7.14 18.21
N GLN A 569 -9.36 7.98 19.06
CA GLN A 569 -10.45 7.59 19.95
C GLN A 569 -11.56 8.64 19.92
N THR A 570 -12.80 8.20 20.09
CA THR A 570 -13.95 9.07 20.39
C THR A 570 -14.68 8.63 21.66
N GLU A 571 -15.29 9.58 22.34
CA GLU A 571 -16.18 9.38 23.49
C GLU A 571 -17.62 9.48 23.00
N ALA A 572 -18.45 8.48 23.27
CA ALA A 572 -19.85 8.48 22.86
C ALA A 572 -20.77 8.06 24.01
N GLY A 573 -21.92 8.72 24.14
CA GLY A 573 -22.87 8.45 25.22
C GLY A 573 -22.41 8.90 26.62
N PHE A 574 -21.37 9.74 26.71
CA PHE A 574 -20.87 10.30 27.97
C PHE A 574 -21.86 11.32 28.56
N PRO A 575 -21.91 11.47 29.90
CA PRO A 575 -22.75 12.48 30.54
C PRO A 575 -22.24 13.89 30.20
N ALA A 576 -23.13 14.88 30.18
CA ALA A 576 -22.79 16.25 29.79
C ALA A 576 -21.75 16.93 30.70
N ASP A 577 -21.59 16.45 31.94
CA ASP A 577 -20.63 16.91 32.93
C ASP A 577 -19.38 16.01 33.04
N ALA A 578 -19.14 15.14 32.06
CA ALA A 578 -18.07 14.12 32.08
C ALA A 578 -16.66 14.67 32.35
N GLU A 579 -16.36 15.91 31.95
CA GLU A 579 -15.08 16.55 32.26
C GLU A 579 -14.81 16.64 33.77
N THR A 580 -15.87 16.83 34.57
CA THR A 580 -15.80 16.94 36.03
C THR A 580 -16.27 15.70 36.76
N ASN A 581 -17.10 14.88 36.11
CA ASN A 581 -17.73 13.70 36.67
C ASN A 581 -17.75 12.57 35.62
N PRO A 582 -16.57 11.99 35.30
CA PRO A 582 -16.49 10.95 34.30
C PRO A 582 -17.24 9.69 34.75
N PRO A 583 -17.70 8.85 33.82
CA PRO A 583 -18.34 7.59 34.16
C PRO A 583 -17.35 6.67 34.89
N ALA A 584 -17.84 5.86 35.83
CA ALA A 584 -17.00 4.90 36.56
C ALA A 584 -16.47 3.80 35.62
N THR A 585 -17.32 3.35 34.69
CA THR A 585 -17.02 2.32 33.70
C THR A 585 -17.49 2.75 32.32
N VAL A 586 -16.88 2.17 31.28
CA VAL A 586 -17.23 2.38 29.88
C VAL A 586 -17.22 1.06 29.12
N ASP A 587 -18.05 0.95 28.09
CA ASP A 587 -17.86 -0.06 27.05
C ASP A 587 -16.65 0.35 26.19
N PHE A 588 -15.61 -0.49 26.14
CA PHE A 588 -14.41 -0.19 25.34
C PHE A 588 -14.48 -0.90 23.99
N VAL A 589 -14.80 -0.17 22.93
CA VAL A 589 -15.07 -0.66 21.58
C VAL A 589 -13.84 -0.46 20.69
N PHE A 590 -13.48 -1.46 19.89
CA PHE A 590 -12.33 -1.42 18.99
C PHE A 590 -12.49 -2.41 17.81
N PHE A 591 -11.63 -2.30 16.80
CA PHE A 591 -11.60 -3.30 15.72
C PHE A 591 -10.98 -4.62 16.19
N ASP A 592 -11.55 -5.74 15.74
CA ASP A 592 -11.04 -7.09 15.96
C ASP A 592 -9.54 -7.22 15.61
N PHE A 593 -9.11 -6.54 14.54
CA PHE A 593 -7.71 -6.48 14.10
C PHE A 593 -6.73 -6.01 15.19
N ILE A 594 -7.16 -5.12 16.10
CA ILE A 594 -6.28 -4.55 17.13
C ILE A 594 -6.49 -5.11 18.54
N GLU A 595 -7.22 -6.21 18.68
CA GLU A 595 -7.47 -6.90 19.96
C GLU A 595 -6.20 -7.13 20.77
N ASN A 596 -5.18 -7.69 20.14
CA ASN A 596 -3.92 -8.01 20.81
C ASN A 596 -3.22 -6.75 21.34
N PHE A 597 -3.20 -5.67 20.57
CA PHE A 597 -2.62 -4.40 21.00
C PHE A 597 -3.40 -3.78 22.16
N VAL A 598 -4.74 -3.86 22.11
CA VAL A 598 -5.63 -3.40 23.19
C VAL A 598 -5.38 -4.16 24.49
N LEU A 599 -5.32 -5.50 24.43
CA LEU A 599 -5.06 -6.33 25.61
C LEU A 599 -3.68 -6.05 26.21
N GLN A 600 -2.65 -5.89 25.37
CA GLN A 600 -1.30 -5.52 25.80
C GLN A 600 -1.27 -4.14 26.48
N ALA A 601 -1.95 -3.15 25.91
CA ALA A 601 -2.03 -1.81 26.47
C ALA A 601 -2.80 -1.76 27.78
N LEU A 602 -3.90 -2.52 27.92
CA LEU A 602 -4.64 -2.67 29.18
C LEU A 602 -3.78 -3.33 30.26
N ALA A 603 -3.03 -4.39 29.90
CA ALA A 603 -2.11 -5.05 30.83
C ALA A 603 -0.97 -4.10 31.28
N TYR A 604 -0.43 -3.30 30.35
CA TYR A 604 0.56 -2.28 30.66
C TYR A 604 -0.01 -1.21 31.60
N ALA A 605 -1.19 -0.67 31.28
CA ALA A 605 -1.87 0.35 32.08
C ALA A 605 -2.21 -0.13 33.50
N ALA A 606 -2.60 -1.40 33.64
CA ALA A 606 -2.87 -2.00 34.95
C ALA A 606 -1.60 -2.19 35.79
N GLY A 607 -0.46 -2.44 35.15
CA GLY A 607 0.82 -2.64 35.82
C GLY A 607 0.76 -3.79 36.84
N ASN A 608 1.14 -3.50 38.09
CA ASN A 608 1.04 -4.45 39.22
C ASN A 608 -0.19 -4.21 40.11
N ASN A 609 -1.11 -3.36 39.67
CA ASN A 609 -2.28 -3.02 40.46
C ASN A 609 -3.31 -4.16 40.41
N THR A 610 -3.39 -4.93 41.49
CA THR A 610 -4.32 -6.05 41.62
C THR A 610 -5.79 -5.62 41.75
N ALA A 611 -6.09 -4.32 41.83
CA ALA A 611 -7.45 -3.81 41.79
C ALA A 611 -8.07 -3.89 40.39
N TYR A 612 -7.26 -3.96 39.33
CA TYR A 612 -7.74 -4.10 37.97
C TYR A 612 -7.81 -5.58 37.56
N LYS A 613 -8.89 -5.93 36.85
CA LYS A 613 -9.02 -7.23 36.19
C LYS A 613 -7.92 -7.40 35.14
N HIS A 614 -7.40 -8.62 35.02
CA HIS A 614 -6.57 -9.00 33.88
C HIS A 614 -7.47 -9.39 32.71
N TYR A 615 -7.50 -8.57 31.67
CA TYR A 615 -8.32 -8.78 30.48
C TYR A 615 -7.66 -9.79 29.53
N THR A 616 -8.47 -10.68 28.98
CA THR A 616 -8.07 -11.75 28.07
C THR A 616 -9.02 -11.80 26.86
N PRO A 617 -8.72 -12.59 25.81
CA PRO A 617 -9.65 -12.76 24.69
C PRO A 617 -11.06 -13.26 25.10
N ALA A 618 -11.18 -13.94 26.25
CA ALA A 618 -12.47 -14.40 26.77
C ALA A 618 -13.38 -13.27 27.29
N ASP A 619 -12.83 -12.06 27.46
CA ASP A 619 -13.56 -10.87 27.92
C ASP A 619 -14.05 -10.00 26.77
N ILE A 620 -13.75 -10.39 25.53
CA ILE A 620 -14.07 -9.66 24.31
C ILE A 620 -15.37 -10.23 23.74
N GLU A 621 -16.30 -9.34 23.46
CA GLU A 621 -17.59 -9.65 22.85
C GLU A 621 -17.77 -8.89 21.54
N THR A 622 -18.63 -9.36 20.65
CA THR A 622 -19.03 -8.61 19.47
C THR A 622 -19.91 -7.42 19.89
N TYR A 623 -19.54 -6.21 19.47
CA TYR A 623 -20.30 -5.00 19.81
C TYR A 623 -21.52 -4.82 18.90
N ILE A 624 -21.28 -4.89 17.59
CA ILE A 624 -22.31 -4.85 16.54
C ILE A 624 -21.93 -5.82 15.40
N GLU A 625 -22.94 -6.38 14.75
CA GLU A 625 -22.75 -7.32 13.63
C GLU A 625 -22.33 -6.60 12.34
N GLY A 626 -21.51 -7.25 11.51
CA GLY A 626 -21.04 -6.70 10.24
C GLY A 626 -19.72 -5.92 10.36
N LYS A 627 -19.27 -5.38 9.21
CA LYS A 627 -17.98 -4.69 9.08
C LYS A 627 -18.17 -3.17 9.13
N PHE A 628 -17.16 -2.45 9.61
CA PHE A 628 -17.18 -0.98 9.71
C PHE A 628 -17.51 -0.28 8.38
N THR A 629 -16.99 -0.81 7.27
CA THR A 629 -17.24 -0.33 5.90
C THR A 629 -18.72 -0.11 5.60
N ASP A 630 -19.59 -1.04 6.03
CA ASP A 630 -21.02 -0.97 5.75
C ASP A 630 -21.69 0.12 6.60
N TYR A 631 -21.31 0.23 7.88
CA TYR A 631 -21.77 1.30 8.76
C TYR A 631 -21.32 2.69 8.29
N PHE A 632 -20.11 2.81 7.76
CA PHE A 632 -19.63 4.07 7.22
C PHE A 632 -20.40 4.48 5.95
N ALA A 633 -20.62 3.54 5.02
CA ALA A 633 -21.43 3.79 3.83
C ALA A 633 -22.87 4.17 4.20
N ASP A 634 -23.47 3.49 5.17
CA ASP A 634 -24.82 3.82 5.63
C ASP A 634 -24.87 5.18 6.35
N TRP A 635 -23.85 5.54 7.14
CA TRP A 635 -23.76 6.88 7.72
C TRP A 635 -23.72 7.96 6.62
N VAL A 636 -22.94 7.74 5.55
CA VAL A 636 -22.88 8.67 4.41
C VAL A 636 -24.26 8.85 3.77
N LYS A 637 -25.00 7.77 3.50
CA LYS A 637 -26.34 7.84 2.89
C LYS A 637 -27.35 8.67 3.68
N HIS A 638 -27.21 8.71 5.01
CA HIS A 638 -28.15 9.41 5.87
C HIS A 638 -27.71 10.85 6.21
N ASN A 639 -26.43 11.16 6.10
CA ASN A 639 -25.87 12.43 6.59
C ASN A 639 -25.33 13.35 5.49
N TRP A 640 -25.04 12.84 4.31
CA TRP A 640 -24.63 13.66 3.16
C TRP A 640 -25.77 13.85 2.17
N GLU A 641 -25.75 14.97 1.46
CA GLU A 641 -26.79 15.28 0.47
C GLU A 641 -26.74 14.28 -0.70
N GLU A 642 -27.91 14.00 -1.28
CA GLU A 642 -28.01 13.11 -2.44
C GLU A 642 -27.50 13.77 -3.74
N GLN A 643 -27.45 15.12 -3.80
CA GLN A 643 -27.07 15.85 -5.02
C GLN A 643 -25.67 16.46 -4.92
N CYS A 644 -24.86 16.13 -5.92
CA CYS A 644 -23.56 16.71 -6.22
C CYS A 644 -23.74 17.62 -7.44
#